data_AF-A0A0G4EYV8-F1
#
_entry.id   AF-A0A0G4EYV8-F1
#
_cell.length_a   1.000
_cell.length_b   1.000
_cell.length_c   1.000
_cell.angle_alpha   90.00
_cell.angle_beta   90.00
_cell.angle_gamma   90.00
#
_symmetry.space_group_name_H-M   'P 1'
#
loop_
_entity.id
_entity.type
_entity.pdbx_description
1 polymer ?
#
loop_
_entity_poly.entity_id
_entity_poly.type
_entity_poly.pdbx_seq_one_letter_code
_entity_poly.pdbx_strand_id
1 'polypeptide(L)'
;MSALDDQGTYLHFKPWQEALFGVFYVMDSSRKEATGDAIKMTARILNTFKAIVEFLQIVPMVLLNCGRVLNCRDYTLMSSAECIVVLVSSPFRFAAGDETFRYFSVVGGLALLMLMALGCVLLVAQTFRQREVHLIWPLVLLRGFVRIFVTTFYVSTIYLMMTTFSCPLLNYRILNLETTDLKQCYGYMHIAIMALSGISLMWLVPFAFFTALLYNKFDQFSLDPSCAAHGRVEALFLIVKTQVVACRVAVGCSPAPETLRFVIALNAVSLSAVFAYSVLQAPFFSNLGNRLRGGFLAILLALTLSAYSFGEGDLDVPSMWAISLAAFGFGTYVSLMRKHALNAAVRQTCRQMTDSLTTEMRMTVHQMIEEEDEEESPMSPHTPHATGAVTPKVSPGKRDSILSDVDVNMQMEVAKSKREFKSSSYFSSAKGLAKLLVFDCDIELLFRGVGDEWHEMSDSEKTVAGFVLETVFYYLSLNAESSRKALLYVWYASSLNMLLKNAYSSFKYVRLAHETASPFTLDVQYLCYCLQKDIENTRQLSYLGTKRKAGNLIDLVTYKKWANTAKQNHEKALHELMSFFKALHQSDKSGTAITAQNCKRELTKLSSALVAVRNAQNAYTTLMNRFPRSPEALESCSAFLYQVYGETRYTDMLDVGDSGRSAAGGGADTHSEGSSVSGVGSAIGKAGAGGPLGMQASIKAHVITSVDREKRRGLLWITVANVIGLTCILAVTTATTSSEFSRWTTSTTKWRRSSGPAKWQRIGWRWLSR
;
A
#
# COMPACT_ATOMS: atom_id res chain seq x y z
N MET A 1 -17.75 4.12 -25.98
CA MET A 1 -16.47 4.10 -25.25
C MET A 1 -15.32 4.62 -26.11
N SER A 2 -15.29 4.36 -27.43
CA SER A 2 -14.25 4.84 -28.35
C SER A 2 -14.10 6.36 -28.51
N ALA A 3 -15.17 7.16 -28.37
CA ALA A 3 -15.08 8.61 -28.58
C ALA A 3 -14.53 9.43 -27.39
N LEU A 4 -14.36 8.82 -26.21
CA LEU A 4 -13.77 9.46 -25.01
C LEU A 4 -12.35 8.94 -24.69
N ASP A 5 -11.88 7.95 -25.45
CA ASP A 5 -10.54 7.37 -25.30
C ASP A 5 -9.47 8.13 -26.10
N ASP A 6 -9.86 9.02 -27.03
CA ASP A 6 -8.97 9.26 -28.17
C ASP A 6 -7.92 10.38 -28.05
N GLN A 7 -7.94 11.33 -27.09
CA GLN A 7 -7.01 12.49 -27.21
C GLN A 7 -6.34 13.10 -25.96
N GLY A 8 -6.35 12.50 -24.77
CA GLY A 8 -5.46 13.04 -23.71
C GLY A 8 -5.72 12.69 -22.25
N THR A 9 -6.52 11.66 -21.98
CA THR A 9 -6.92 11.28 -20.61
C THR A 9 -6.06 10.19 -19.98
N TYR A 10 -5.01 9.71 -20.66
CA TYR A 10 -4.08 8.76 -20.07
C TYR A 10 -2.69 9.37 -20.00
N LEU A 11 -2.10 9.39 -18.79
CA LEU A 11 -0.67 9.68 -18.68
C LEU A 11 0.10 8.54 -19.36
N HIS A 12 1.00 8.92 -20.25
CA HIS A 12 1.93 7.98 -20.85
C HIS A 12 3.09 7.73 -19.89
N PHE A 13 3.18 6.49 -19.43
CA PHE A 13 4.34 5.98 -18.71
C PHE A 13 5.20 5.15 -19.64
N LYS A 14 6.50 5.12 -19.38
CA LYS A 14 7.40 4.21 -20.13
C LYS A 14 7.01 2.76 -19.81
N PRO A 15 7.17 1.80 -20.75
CA PRO A 15 6.76 0.40 -20.52
C PRO A 15 7.37 -0.23 -19.26
N TRP A 16 8.61 0.12 -18.92
CA TRP A 16 9.26 -0.36 -17.70
C TRP A 16 8.66 0.27 -16.42
N GLN A 17 8.22 1.53 -16.49
CA GLN A 17 7.53 2.21 -15.39
C GLN A 17 6.17 1.57 -15.16
N GLU A 18 5.41 1.30 -16.22
CA GLU A 18 4.11 0.63 -16.11
C GLU A 18 4.25 -0.76 -15.46
N ALA A 19 5.27 -1.52 -15.83
CA ALA A 19 5.54 -2.83 -15.24
C ALA A 19 5.93 -2.71 -13.76
N LEU A 20 6.85 -1.81 -13.42
CA LEU A 20 7.32 -1.60 -12.04
C LEU A 20 6.21 -1.05 -11.14
N PHE A 21 5.55 0.02 -11.57
CA PHE A 21 4.46 0.67 -10.84
C PHE A 21 3.23 -0.23 -10.74
N GLY A 22 2.93 -1.02 -11.77
CA GLY A 22 1.87 -2.04 -11.72
C GLY A 22 2.11 -3.08 -10.61
N VAL A 23 3.34 -3.61 -10.50
CA VAL A 23 3.71 -4.54 -9.41
C VAL A 23 3.46 -3.89 -8.05
N PHE A 24 3.98 -2.68 -7.82
CA PHE A 24 3.83 -2.00 -6.53
C PHE A 24 2.38 -1.60 -6.22
N TYR A 25 1.65 -1.07 -7.21
CA TYR A 25 0.25 -0.71 -7.09
C TYR A 25 -0.60 -1.90 -6.63
N VAL A 26 -0.37 -3.08 -7.21
CA VAL A 26 -1.15 -4.26 -6.81
C VAL A 26 -0.65 -4.86 -5.51
N MET A 27 0.63 -4.73 -5.18
CA MET A 27 1.06 -5.04 -3.82
C MET A 27 0.32 -4.18 -2.78
N ASP A 28 -0.09 -2.95 -3.12
CA ASP A 28 -0.71 -1.99 -2.20
C ASP A 28 -2.24 -2.09 -2.14
N SER A 29 -2.91 -2.28 -3.28
CA SER A 29 -4.38 -2.22 -3.45
C SER A 29 -5.20 -3.11 -2.51
N SER A 30 -4.67 -4.23 -2.01
CA SER A 30 -5.35 -5.11 -1.05
C SER A 30 -5.55 -4.55 0.35
N ARG A 31 -5.01 -3.38 0.67
CA ARG A 31 -4.99 -2.86 2.04
C ARG A 31 -6.19 -1.98 2.40
N LYS A 32 -6.98 -1.53 1.42
CA LYS A 32 -8.15 -0.65 1.64
C LYS A 32 -9.39 -1.38 2.23
N GLU A 33 -9.35 -2.69 2.43
CA GLU A 33 -10.55 -3.51 2.66
C GLU A 33 -11.02 -3.70 4.13
N ALA A 34 -10.26 -3.24 5.12
CA ALA A 34 -10.57 -3.59 6.51
C ALA A 34 -11.17 -2.42 7.32
N THR A 35 -12.44 -2.10 7.10
CA THR A 35 -13.13 -1.05 7.88
C THR A 35 -13.60 -1.51 9.26
N GLY A 36 -13.51 -2.82 9.57
CA GLY A 36 -13.91 -3.38 10.86
C GLY A 36 -12.97 -2.99 12.01
N ASP A 37 -13.53 -2.54 13.14
CA ASP A 37 -12.78 -2.13 14.33
C ASP A 37 -11.83 -3.22 14.86
N ALA A 38 -12.26 -4.49 14.81
CA ALA A 38 -11.43 -5.62 15.19
C ALA A 38 -10.17 -5.74 14.31
N ILE A 39 -10.30 -5.50 13.00
CA ILE A 39 -9.16 -5.57 12.08
C ILE A 39 -8.21 -4.40 12.32
N LYS A 40 -8.74 -3.20 12.63
CA LYS A 40 -7.91 -2.05 13.02
C LYS A 40 -7.09 -2.35 14.27
N MET A 41 -7.66 -3.01 15.28
CA MET A 41 -6.95 -3.40 16.50
C MET A 41 -5.84 -4.40 16.20
N THR A 42 -6.13 -5.47 15.45
CA THR A 42 -5.12 -6.46 15.03
C THR A 42 -4.00 -5.80 14.23
N ALA A 43 -4.32 -4.86 13.34
CA ALA A 43 -3.34 -4.09 12.60
C ALA A 43 -2.44 -3.26 13.54
N ARG A 44 -3.00 -2.56 14.54
CA ARG A 44 -2.21 -1.82 15.56
C ARG A 44 -1.21 -2.74 16.25
N ILE A 45 -1.67 -3.88 16.76
CA ILE A 45 -0.83 -4.85 17.47
C ILE A 45 0.27 -5.36 16.56
N LEU A 46 -0.06 -5.75 15.33
CA LEU A 46 0.91 -6.28 14.38
C LEU A 46 1.97 -5.23 13.99
N ASN A 47 1.59 -3.96 13.84
CA ASN A 47 2.53 -2.89 13.54
C ASN A 47 3.44 -2.55 14.72
N THR A 48 2.88 -2.51 15.94
CA THR A 48 3.68 -2.29 17.14
C THR A 48 4.66 -3.44 17.34
N PHE A 49 4.19 -4.68 17.17
CA PHE A 49 5.06 -5.86 17.18
C PHE A 49 6.15 -5.77 16.12
N LYS A 50 5.80 -5.44 14.87
CA LYS A 50 6.77 -5.24 13.79
C LYS A 50 7.83 -4.18 14.17
N ALA A 51 7.41 -3.03 14.68
CA ALA A 51 8.33 -1.96 15.07
C ALA A 51 9.28 -2.40 16.19
N ILE A 52 8.78 -3.16 17.17
CA ILE A 52 9.59 -3.76 18.25
C ILE A 52 10.60 -4.76 17.68
N VAL A 53 10.16 -5.67 16.81
CA VAL A 53 11.02 -6.68 16.16
C VAL A 53 12.12 -6.01 15.34
N GLU A 54 11.76 -5.00 14.55
CA GLU A 54 12.69 -4.22 13.72
C GLU A 54 13.72 -3.48 14.57
N PHE A 55 13.29 -2.86 15.68
CA PHE A 55 14.19 -2.24 16.65
C PHE A 55 15.14 -3.27 17.28
N LEU A 56 14.60 -4.37 17.80
CA LEU A 56 15.37 -5.42 18.47
C LEU A 56 16.39 -6.08 17.53
N GLN A 57 16.15 -6.12 16.21
CA GLN A 57 17.12 -6.62 15.24
C GLN A 57 18.35 -5.70 15.10
N ILE A 58 18.20 -4.39 15.26
CA ILE A 58 19.27 -3.41 15.05
C ILE A 58 20.14 -3.26 16.31
N VAL A 59 19.53 -3.35 17.50
CA VAL A 59 20.24 -3.24 18.79
C VAL A 59 21.54 -4.09 18.87
N PRO A 60 21.53 -5.40 18.59
CA PRO A 60 22.76 -6.20 18.65
C PRO A 60 23.79 -5.84 17.57
N MET A 61 23.35 -5.22 16.46
CA MET A 61 24.24 -4.75 15.40
C MET A 61 24.93 -3.44 15.81
N VAL A 62 24.24 -2.57 16.54
CA VAL A 62 24.75 -1.28 17.04
C VAL A 62 25.71 -1.49 18.21
N LEU A 63 25.40 -2.40 19.13
CA LEU A 63 26.24 -2.64 20.31
C LEU A 63 27.57 -3.32 19.98
N LEU A 64 27.74 -3.83 18.75
CA LEU A 64 28.93 -4.53 18.21
C LEU A 64 29.48 -5.71 19.04
N ASN A 65 28.92 -5.99 20.22
CA ASN A 65 29.30 -7.09 21.09
C ASN A 65 29.32 -8.42 20.32
N CYS A 66 30.45 -9.13 20.40
CA CYS A 66 30.71 -10.37 19.67
C CYS A 66 29.97 -11.58 20.27
N GLY A 67 28.65 -11.48 20.38
CA GLY A 67 27.79 -12.59 20.81
C GLY A 67 27.84 -12.92 22.30
N ARG A 68 28.72 -12.30 23.10
CA ARG A 68 28.83 -12.59 24.54
C ARG A 68 27.55 -12.31 25.33
N VAL A 69 26.77 -11.31 24.93
CA VAL A 69 25.58 -10.87 25.68
C VAL A 69 24.34 -11.71 25.37
N LEU A 70 24.35 -12.54 24.33
CA LEU A 70 23.16 -13.21 23.81
C LEU A 70 23.48 -14.60 23.25
N ASN A 71 24.05 -15.48 24.08
CA ASN A 71 24.40 -16.84 23.68
C ASN A 71 23.41 -17.86 24.23
N CYS A 72 22.43 -18.24 23.41
CA CYS A 72 21.44 -19.27 23.75
C CYS A 72 22.01 -20.67 23.47
N ARG A 73 22.82 -21.21 24.40
CA ARG A 73 23.53 -22.49 24.20
C ARG A 73 22.62 -23.72 24.13
N ASP A 74 21.57 -23.75 24.97
CA ASP A 74 20.79 -24.98 25.17
C ASP A 74 19.48 -25.02 24.37
N TYR A 75 19.19 -23.99 23.56
CA TYR A 75 17.92 -23.83 22.83
C TYR A 75 16.65 -23.99 23.71
N THR A 76 16.79 -23.89 25.03
CA THR A 76 15.69 -24.04 25.99
C THR A 76 14.88 -22.76 26.06
N LEU A 77 13.96 -22.59 25.10
CA LEU A 77 13.10 -21.42 24.91
C LEU A 77 12.38 -20.94 26.18
N MET A 78 12.07 -21.87 27.08
CA MET A 78 11.29 -21.61 28.31
C MET A 78 12.15 -21.20 29.51
N SER A 79 13.48 -21.41 29.48
CA SER A 79 14.31 -21.23 30.68
C SER A 79 14.98 -19.86 30.79
N SER A 80 15.24 -19.17 29.67
CA SER A 80 15.94 -17.89 29.68
C SER A 80 15.28 -16.83 28.78
N ALA A 81 15.09 -15.63 29.34
CA ALA A 81 14.61 -14.47 28.60
C ALA A 81 15.57 -14.08 27.46
N GLU A 82 16.86 -14.37 27.61
CA GLU A 82 17.90 -14.12 26.61
C GLU A 82 17.65 -14.89 25.32
N CYS A 83 17.25 -16.17 25.40
CA CYS A 83 16.90 -16.97 24.23
C CYS A 83 15.69 -16.39 23.48
N ILE A 84 14.70 -15.87 24.20
CA ILE A 84 13.53 -15.21 23.59
C ILE A 84 13.96 -13.94 22.87
N VAL A 85 14.83 -13.12 23.49
CA VAL A 85 15.37 -11.92 22.83
C VAL A 85 16.12 -12.28 21.55
N VAL A 86 16.98 -13.32 21.58
CA VAL A 86 17.70 -13.81 20.38
C VAL A 86 16.76 -14.27 19.29
N LEU A 87 15.71 -15.00 19.66
CA LEU A 87 14.71 -15.50 18.71
C LEU A 87 13.97 -14.35 18.04
N VAL A 88 13.60 -13.32 18.80
CA VAL A 88 12.88 -12.15 18.28
C VAL A 88 13.82 -11.24 17.45
N SER A 89 15.04 -11.00 17.93
CA SER A 89 16.03 -10.13 17.28
C SER A 89 16.71 -10.77 16.09
N SER A 90 16.75 -12.10 16.00
CA SER A 90 17.49 -12.79 14.95
C SER A 90 16.98 -14.22 14.73
N PRO A 91 15.72 -14.40 14.30
CA PRO A 91 15.11 -15.72 14.19
C PRO A 91 15.86 -16.62 13.21
N PHE A 92 16.40 -16.06 12.12
CA PHE A 92 17.17 -16.85 11.16
C PHE A 92 18.53 -17.27 11.69
N ARG A 93 19.14 -16.48 12.58
CA ARG A 93 20.34 -16.88 13.30
C ARG A 93 20.04 -18.04 14.25
N PHE A 94 18.95 -17.92 15.00
CA PHE A 94 18.49 -18.99 15.89
C PHE A 94 18.16 -20.27 15.12
N ALA A 95 17.51 -20.14 13.96
CA ALA A 95 17.17 -21.27 13.09
C ALA A 95 18.40 -21.92 12.45
N ALA A 96 19.41 -21.13 12.08
CA ALA A 96 20.67 -21.62 11.51
C ALA A 96 21.48 -22.46 12.51
N GLY A 97 21.45 -22.08 13.79
CA GLY A 97 22.25 -22.73 14.84
C GLY A 97 23.75 -22.64 14.57
N ASP A 98 24.51 -23.48 15.28
CA ASP A 98 25.98 -23.52 15.19
C ASP A 98 26.48 -24.68 14.31
N GLU A 99 25.61 -25.62 13.94
CA GLU A 99 25.97 -26.73 13.05
C GLU A 99 26.17 -26.25 11.60
N THR A 100 27.31 -26.60 11.00
CA THR A 100 27.69 -26.23 9.63
C THR A 100 26.59 -26.50 8.61
N PHE A 101 26.04 -27.72 8.61
CA PHE A 101 25.04 -28.15 7.64
C PHE A 101 23.73 -27.37 7.82
N ARG A 102 23.30 -27.16 9.07
CA ARG A 102 22.08 -26.43 9.40
C ARG A 102 22.19 -24.96 9.02
N TYR A 103 23.33 -24.33 9.31
CA TYR A 103 23.60 -22.95 8.91
C TYR A 103 23.52 -22.78 7.39
N PHE A 104 24.25 -23.62 6.64
CA PHE A 104 24.26 -23.57 5.19
C PHE A 104 22.89 -23.87 4.56
N SER A 105 22.11 -24.77 5.16
CA SER A 105 20.75 -25.07 4.71
C SER A 105 19.81 -23.87 4.90
N VAL A 106 19.90 -23.16 6.02
CA VAL A 106 19.08 -21.98 6.29
C VAL A 106 19.47 -20.82 5.36
N VAL A 107 20.76 -20.56 5.18
CA VAL A 107 21.24 -19.51 4.26
C VAL A 107 20.87 -19.83 2.81
N GLY A 108 21.11 -21.07 2.36
CA GLY A 108 20.74 -21.52 1.02
C GLY A 108 19.22 -21.46 0.77
N GLY A 109 18.42 -21.88 1.76
CA GLY A 109 16.96 -21.79 1.71
C GLY A 109 16.46 -20.35 1.64
N LEU A 110 17.02 -19.43 2.41
CA LEU A 110 16.71 -18.01 2.33
C LEU A 110 17.09 -17.43 0.96
N ALA A 111 18.29 -17.73 0.46
CA ALA A 111 18.73 -17.24 -0.84
C ALA A 111 17.83 -17.74 -1.99
N LEU A 112 17.46 -19.03 -1.97
CA LEU A 112 16.53 -19.60 -2.94
C LEU A 112 15.14 -18.95 -2.84
N LEU A 113 14.65 -18.65 -1.63
CA LEU A 113 13.41 -17.92 -1.43
C LEU A 113 13.47 -16.51 -2.05
N MET A 114 14.59 -15.80 -1.92
CA MET A 114 14.78 -14.47 -2.53
C MET A 114 14.74 -14.56 -4.07
N LEU A 115 15.35 -15.60 -4.64
CA LEU A 115 15.31 -15.84 -6.09
C LEU A 115 13.91 -16.24 -6.58
N MET A 116 13.16 -17.03 -5.80
CA MET A 116 11.76 -17.30 -6.11
C MET A 116 10.91 -16.03 -6.07
N ALA A 117 11.17 -15.11 -5.12
CA ALA A 117 10.50 -13.82 -5.06
C ALA A 117 10.82 -12.95 -6.29
N LEU A 118 12.08 -12.95 -6.76
CA LEU A 118 12.46 -12.32 -8.03
C LEU A 118 11.66 -12.90 -9.21
N GLY A 119 11.57 -14.23 -9.30
CA GLY A 119 10.73 -14.90 -10.31
C GLY A 119 9.27 -14.45 -10.25
N CYS A 120 8.70 -14.32 -9.05
CA CYS A 120 7.33 -13.81 -8.87
C CYS A 120 7.20 -12.35 -9.33
N VAL A 121 8.17 -11.48 -9.06
CA VAL A 121 8.16 -10.09 -9.55
C VAL A 121 8.18 -10.05 -11.07
N LEU A 122 9.05 -10.83 -11.71
CA LEU A 122 9.15 -10.91 -13.17
C LEU A 122 7.85 -11.43 -13.81
N LEU A 123 7.26 -12.48 -13.22
CA LEU A 123 5.96 -13.00 -13.65
C LEU A 123 4.86 -11.96 -13.53
N VAL A 124 4.75 -11.27 -12.38
CA VAL A 124 3.75 -10.22 -12.19
C VAL A 124 3.97 -9.07 -13.18
N ALA A 125 5.21 -8.61 -13.36
CA ALA A 125 5.56 -7.58 -14.34
C ALA A 125 5.17 -7.99 -15.77
N GLN A 126 5.40 -9.25 -16.16
CA GLN A 126 5.00 -9.78 -17.45
C GLN A 126 3.47 -9.83 -17.61
N THR A 127 2.73 -10.24 -16.58
CA THR A 127 1.26 -10.24 -16.62
C THR A 127 0.68 -8.83 -16.79
N PHE A 128 1.29 -7.81 -16.17
CA PHE A 128 0.90 -6.41 -16.40
C PHE A 128 1.18 -5.96 -17.84
N ARG A 129 2.33 -6.36 -18.39
CA ARG A 129 2.66 -6.07 -19.79
C ARG A 129 1.66 -6.69 -20.76
N GLN A 130 1.16 -7.89 -20.47
CA GLN A 130 0.16 -8.59 -21.30
C GLN A 130 -1.28 -8.13 -21.01
N ARG A 131 -1.52 -7.30 -19.99
CA ARG A 131 -2.85 -6.86 -19.51
C ARG A 131 -3.78 -8.01 -19.08
N GLU A 132 -3.23 -9.20 -18.87
CA GLU A 132 -3.96 -10.42 -18.52
C GLU A 132 -3.48 -10.95 -17.16
N VAL A 133 -4.32 -10.77 -16.12
CA VAL A 133 -4.01 -11.23 -14.76
C VAL A 133 -4.69 -12.59 -14.52
N HIS A 134 -4.06 -13.67 -15.00
CA HIS A 134 -4.61 -15.03 -14.82
C HIS A 134 -4.27 -15.65 -13.46
N LEU A 135 -3.20 -15.21 -12.82
CA LEU A 135 -2.64 -15.85 -11.62
C LEU A 135 -2.64 -14.89 -10.41
N ILE A 136 -3.49 -15.18 -9.43
CA ILE A 136 -3.58 -14.41 -8.17
C ILE A 136 -2.49 -14.85 -7.17
N TRP A 137 -2.04 -16.10 -7.23
CA TRP A 137 -1.10 -16.66 -6.25
C TRP A 137 0.28 -15.95 -6.19
N PRO A 138 0.93 -15.52 -7.30
CA PRO A 138 2.24 -14.88 -7.24
C PRO A 138 2.17 -13.55 -6.49
N LEU A 139 1.04 -12.86 -6.64
CA LEU A 139 0.75 -11.61 -5.95
C LEU A 139 0.65 -11.79 -4.43
N VAL A 140 -0.08 -12.83 -4.00
CA VAL A 140 -0.24 -13.16 -2.58
C VAL A 140 1.11 -13.53 -1.97
N LEU A 141 1.88 -14.36 -2.68
CA LEU A 141 3.23 -14.76 -2.27
C LEU A 141 4.15 -13.55 -2.16
N LEU A 142 4.19 -12.67 -3.18
CA LEU A 142 5.01 -11.48 -3.19
C LEU A 142 4.67 -10.51 -2.04
N ARG A 143 3.38 -10.31 -1.77
CA ARG A 143 2.94 -9.51 -0.61
C ARG A 143 3.37 -10.11 0.72
N GLY A 144 3.25 -11.43 0.88
CA GLY A 144 3.71 -12.14 2.08
C GLY A 144 5.22 -11.99 2.25
N PHE A 145 5.97 -12.20 1.16
CA PHE A 145 7.42 -12.04 1.13
C PHE A 145 7.86 -10.64 1.53
N VAL A 146 7.28 -9.60 0.95
CA VAL A 146 7.62 -8.21 1.29
C VAL A 146 7.30 -7.90 2.75
N ARG A 147 6.11 -8.28 3.25
CA ARG A 147 5.74 -8.03 4.65
C ARG A 147 6.68 -8.72 5.64
N ILE A 148 7.00 -9.99 5.40
CA ILE A 148 7.81 -10.79 6.32
C ILE A 148 9.29 -10.43 6.18
N PHE A 149 9.87 -10.59 4.98
CA PHE A 149 11.33 -10.50 4.80
C PHE A 149 11.82 -9.08 4.57
N VAL A 150 11.15 -8.32 3.70
CA VAL A 150 11.61 -6.96 3.36
C VAL A 150 11.29 -5.96 4.46
N THR A 151 10.15 -6.11 5.16
CA THR A 151 9.75 -5.12 6.17
C THR A 151 9.95 -5.55 7.61
N THR A 152 9.85 -6.84 7.95
CA THR A 152 9.93 -7.29 9.37
C THR A 152 11.28 -7.89 9.71
N PHE A 153 11.85 -8.73 8.84
CA PHE A 153 13.10 -9.45 9.09
C PHE A 153 14.27 -9.03 8.20
N TYR A 154 14.24 -7.79 7.69
CA TYR A 154 15.23 -7.29 6.74
C TYR A 154 16.65 -7.38 7.30
N VAL A 155 16.86 -6.84 8.49
CA VAL A 155 18.18 -6.77 9.14
C VAL A 155 18.70 -8.17 9.44
N SER A 156 17.86 -9.06 9.98
CA SER A 156 18.25 -10.44 10.25
C SER A 156 18.57 -11.22 8.96
N THR A 157 17.83 -10.98 7.87
CA THR A 157 18.05 -11.64 6.58
C THR A 157 19.37 -11.18 5.98
N ILE A 158 19.57 -9.88 5.82
CA ILE A 158 20.80 -9.32 5.25
C ILE A 158 22.00 -9.70 6.10
N TYR A 159 21.88 -9.61 7.42
CA TYR A 159 22.99 -9.99 8.31
C TYR A 159 23.44 -11.42 8.08
N LEU A 160 22.50 -12.38 8.04
CA LEU A 160 22.85 -13.78 7.82
C LEU A 160 23.47 -14.00 6.43
N MET A 161 22.94 -13.37 5.39
CA MET A 161 23.49 -13.47 4.04
C MET A 161 24.84 -12.76 3.90
N MET A 162 25.06 -11.63 4.58
CA MET A 162 26.34 -10.93 4.57
C MET A 162 27.41 -11.68 5.36
N THR A 163 27.04 -12.48 6.38
CA THR A 163 28.03 -13.26 7.15
C THR A 163 28.79 -14.28 6.32
N THR A 164 28.28 -14.72 5.16
CA THR A 164 29.01 -15.59 4.23
C THR A 164 30.20 -14.92 3.56
N PHE A 165 30.32 -13.59 3.65
CA PHE A 165 31.48 -12.86 3.13
C PHE A 165 32.58 -12.65 4.17
N SER A 166 32.36 -13.05 5.42
CA SER A 166 33.30 -12.83 6.52
C SER A 166 33.74 -14.15 7.15
N CYS A 167 34.93 -14.61 6.75
CA CYS A 167 35.56 -15.81 7.32
C CYS A 167 35.72 -15.77 8.85
N PRO A 168 36.13 -14.66 9.50
CA PRO A 168 36.24 -14.60 10.96
C PRO A 168 34.90 -14.85 11.67
N LEU A 169 33.81 -14.29 11.14
CA LEU A 169 32.45 -14.49 11.67
C LEU A 169 31.96 -15.92 11.46
N LEU A 170 32.29 -16.52 10.31
CA LEU A 170 31.94 -17.90 10.01
C LEU A 170 32.71 -18.89 10.90
N ASN A 171 34.01 -18.68 11.05
CA ASN A 171 34.89 -19.53 11.87
C ASN A 171 34.46 -19.51 13.35
N TYR A 172 34.18 -18.32 13.87
CA TYR A 172 33.70 -18.13 15.25
C TYR A 172 32.39 -18.87 15.54
N ARG A 173 31.51 -18.99 14.54
CA ARG A 173 30.18 -19.60 14.71
C ARG A 173 30.16 -21.10 14.50
N ILE A 174 30.74 -21.53 13.39
CA ILE A 174 30.51 -22.87 12.87
C ILE A 174 31.57 -23.84 13.36
N LEU A 175 32.82 -23.37 13.36
CA LEU A 175 33.96 -24.26 13.46
C LEU A 175 34.43 -24.43 14.90
N ASN A 176 34.03 -23.54 15.83
CA ASN A 176 34.54 -23.48 17.22
C ASN A 176 36.08 -23.61 17.29
N LEU A 177 36.76 -23.28 16.19
CA LEU A 177 38.18 -23.45 16.00
C LEU A 177 38.81 -22.10 16.27
N GLU A 178 39.50 -21.99 17.42
CA GLU A 178 40.33 -20.84 17.77
C GLU A 178 41.46 -20.60 16.75
N THR A 179 41.79 -21.61 15.93
CA THR A 179 42.86 -21.55 14.95
C THR A 179 42.38 -20.91 13.63
N THR A 180 43.02 -19.79 13.27
CA THR A 180 42.78 -18.97 12.07
C THR A 180 43.31 -19.61 10.78
N ASP A 181 43.01 -20.87 10.52
CA ASP A 181 43.41 -21.52 9.27
C ASP A 181 42.51 -21.08 8.10
N LEU A 182 42.93 -20.00 7.43
CA LEU A 182 42.24 -19.40 6.27
C LEU A 182 41.89 -20.42 5.16
N LYS A 183 42.66 -21.51 5.03
CA LYS A 183 42.42 -22.55 4.01
C LYS A 183 41.10 -23.30 4.20
N GLN A 184 40.58 -23.42 5.41
CA GLN A 184 39.32 -24.13 5.67
C GLN A 184 38.08 -23.32 5.31
N CYS A 185 38.17 -21.98 5.28
CA CYS A 185 37.03 -21.13 4.95
C CYS A 185 36.60 -21.23 3.47
N TYR A 186 37.51 -21.57 2.55
CA TYR A 186 37.24 -21.60 1.10
C TYR A 186 36.77 -22.97 0.58
N GLY A 187 36.06 -23.75 1.41
CA GLY A 187 35.43 -25.00 0.95
C GLY A 187 34.41 -24.76 -0.18
N TYR A 188 34.27 -25.72 -1.09
CA TYR A 188 33.37 -25.61 -2.26
C TYR A 188 31.93 -25.23 -1.89
N MET A 189 31.40 -25.80 -0.80
CA MET A 189 30.07 -25.48 -0.29
C MET A 189 29.94 -24.02 0.15
N HIS A 190 30.98 -23.48 0.81
CA HIS A 190 30.97 -22.08 1.24
C HIS A 190 31.02 -21.14 0.03
N ILE A 191 31.87 -21.43 -0.97
CA ILE A 191 31.95 -20.63 -2.20
C ILE A 191 30.59 -20.61 -2.92
N ALA A 192 29.94 -21.77 -3.06
CA ALA A 192 28.63 -21.87 -3.70
C ALA A 192 27.57 -21.03 -2.97
N ILE A 193 27.53 -21.10 -1.63
CA ILE A 193 26.56 -20.36 -0.82
C ILE A 193 26.89 -18.86 -0.77
N MET A 194 28.16 -18.49 -0.76
CA MET A 194 28.61 -17.12 -0.86
C MET A 194 28.18 -16.50 -2.20
N ALA A 195 28.38 -17.21 -3.32
CA ALA A 195 27.93 -16.77 -4.64
C ALA A 195 26.39 -16.61 -4.69
N LEU A 196 25.66 -17.60 -4.19
CA LEU A 196 24.20 -17.57 -4.13
C LEU A 196 23.68 -16.40 -3.25
N SER A 197 24.35 -16.15 -2.12
CA SER A 197 24.03 -15.04 -1.22
C SER A 197 24.35 -13.69 -1.86
N GLY A 198 25.44 -13.59 -2.62
CA GLY A 198 25.81 -12.39 -3.37
C GLY A 198 24.78 -12.01 -4.42
N ILE A 199 24.36 -12.96 -5.25
CA ILE A 199 23.31 -12.75 -6.26
C ILE A 199 22.00 -12.32 -5.57
N SER A 200 21.64 -12.99 -4.48
CA SER A 200 20.41 -12.70 -3.75
C SER A 200 20.44 -11.33 -3.06
N LEU A 201 21.58 -10.89 -2.51
CA LEU A 201 21.76 -9.56 -1.94
C LEU A 201 21.73 -8.46 -3.00
N MET A 202 22.36 -8.70 -4.16
CA MET A 202 22.35 -7.80 -5.31
C MET A 202 20.93 -7.50 -5.80
N TRP A 203 20.00 -8.47 -5.63
CA TRP A 203 18.58 -8.28 -5.89
C TRP A 203 17.82 -7.68 -4.69
N LEU A 204 17.98 -8.26 -3.50
CA LEU A 204 17.18 -7.93 -2.32
C LEU A 204 17.37 -6.49 -1.88
N VAL A 205 18.59 -5.96 -1.90
CA VAL A 205 18.87 -4.60 -1.41
C VAL A 205 18.21 -3.53 -2.30
N PRO A 206 18.40 -3.52 -3.64
CA PRO A 206 17.66 -2.60 -4.50
C PRO A 206 16.15 -2.81 -4.44
N PHE A 207 15.67 -4.06 -4.43
CA PHE A 207 14.23 -4.34 -4.33
C PHE A 207 13.63 -3.80 -3.04
N ALA A 208 14.31 -3.99 -1.90
CA ALA A 208 13.89 -3.44 -0.62
C ALA A 208 13.94 -1.91 -0.62
N PHE A 209 14.94 -1.29 -1.27
CA PHE A 209 15.02 0.16 -1.43
C PHE A 209 13.81 0.71 -2.21
N PHE A 210 13.49 0.15 -3.37
CA PHE A 210 12.31 0.55 -4.13
C PHE A 210 11.02 0.26 -3.38
N THR A 211 10.95 -0.83 -2.61
CA THR A 211 9.83 -1.11 -1.73
C THR A 211 9.71 -0.04 -0.63
N ALA A 212 10.79 0.33 0.04
CA ALA A 212 10.74 1.38 1.07
C ALA A 212 10.36 2.75 0.48
N LEU A 213 10.82 3.04 -0.74
CA LEU A 213 10.56 4.29 -1.46
C LEU A 213 9.12 4.38 -2.00
N LEU A 214 8.60 3.31 -2.60
CA LEU A 214 7.33 3.30 -3.35
C LEU A 214 6.20 2.57 -2.62
N TYR A 215 6.50 1.47 -1.92
CA TYR A 215 5.50 0.57 -1.34
C TYR A 215 5.02 0.95 0.07
N ASN A 216 5.52 2.05 0.65
CA ASN A 216 4.96 2.51 1.90
C ASN A 216 3.51 2.95 1.69
N LYS A 217 2.65 2.71 2.68
CA LYS A 217 1.22 3.10 2.65
C LYS A 217 1.12 4.62 2.56
N PHE A 218 1.24 5.16 1.36
CA PHE A 218 1.05 6.58 1.06
C PHE A 218 -0.42 6.84 0.76
N ASP A 219 -1.28 6.45 1.69
CA ASP A 219 -2.66 6.90 1.68
C ASP A 219 -2.77 8.03 2.70
N GLN A 220 -2.81 9.24 2.16
CA GLN A 220 -2.73 10.52 2.87
C GLN A 220 -3.82 10.64 3.93
N PHE A 221 -4.97 10.01 3.67
CA PHE A 221 -6.17 10.03 4.52
C PHE A 221 -6.44 8.69 5.20
N SER A 222 -5.56 7.69 5.03
CA SER A 222 -5.77 6.40 5.66
C SER A 222 -5.59 6.49 7.15
N LEU A 223 -6.65 6.12 7.89
CA LEU A 223 -6.63 6.04 9.35
C LEU A 223 -5.85 4.83 9.90
N ASP A 224 -5.02 4.20 9.07
CA ASP A 224 -4.34 2.98 9.45
C ASP A 224 -3.07 3.27 10.27
N PRO A 225 -2.94 2.71 11.49
CA PRO A 225 -1.71 2.80 12.28
C PRO A 225 -0.44 2.31 11.56
N SER A 226 -0.57 1.52 10.48
CA SER A 226 0.54 1.03 9.65
C SER A 226 1.03 2.03 8.61
N CYS A 227 0.35 3.16 8.41
CA CYS A 227 0.82 4.17 7.47
C CYS A 227 2.20 4.66 7.92
N ALA A 228 3.17 4.50 7.03
CA ALA A 228 4.56 4.82 7.29
C ALA A 228 4.82 6.31 7.06
N ALA A 229 6.02 6.76 7.45
CA ALA A 229 6.52 8.05 7.03
C ALA A 229 6.66 8.11 5.50
N HIS A 230 6.94 9.31 5.01
CA HIS A 230 7.33 9.54 3.63
C HIS A 230 8.43 8.55 3.23
N GLY A 231 8.20 7.81 2.16
CA GLY A 231 9.02 6.69 1.70
C GLY A 231 10.48 7.04 1.46
N ARG A 232 10.81 8.32 1.20
CA ARG A 232 12.19 8.83 1.19
C ARG A 232 12.92 8.62 2.52
N VAL A 233 12.28 8.89 3.67
CA VAL A 233 12.87 8.65 5.01
C VAL A 233 13.02 7.16 5.27
N GLU A 234 12.05 6.37 4.83
CA GLU A 234 12.06 4.92 5.01
C GLU A 234 13.17 4.28 4.16
N ALA A 235 13.38 4.76 2.94
CA ALA A 235 14.48 4.36 2.08
C ALA A 235 15.83 4.78 2.67
N LEU A 236 15.95 6.00 3.21
CA LEU A 236 17.15 6.46 3.93
C LEU A 236 17.44 5.60 5.16
N PHE A 237 16.41 5.28 5.96
CA PHE A 237 16.58 4.39 7.12
C PHE A 237 16.98 2.98 6.70
N LEU A 238 16.44 2.47 5.58
CA LEU A 238 16.85 1.19 5.00
C LEU A 238 18.34 1.20 4.63
N ILE A 239 18.83 2.27 3.98
CA ILE A 239 20.25 2.44 3.65
C ILE A 239 21.10 2.37 4.93
N VAL A 240 20.71 3.11 5.97
CA VAL A 240 21.44 3.12 7.25
C VAL A 240 21.41 1.76 7.94
N LYS A 241 20.30 1.01 7.89
CA LYS A 241 20.27 -0.36 8.39
C LYS A 241 21.27 -1.25 7.66
N THR A 242 21.28 -1.20 6.33
CA THR A 242 22.21 -1.99 5.51
C THR A 242 23.65 -1.61 5.79
N GLN A 243 23.92 -0.32 5.98
CA GLN A 243 25.23 0.19 6.40
C GLN A 243 25.62 -0.36 7.77
N VAL A 244 24.76 -0.27 8.78
CA VAL A 244 25.03 -0.78 10.14
C VAL A 244 25.33 -2.29 10.11
N VAL A 245 24.57 -3.06 9.32
CA VAL A 245 24.81 -4.50 9.15
C VAL A 245 26.15 -4.77 8.43
N ALA A 246 26.43 -4.06 7.34
CA ALA A 246 27.67 -4.20 6.60
C ALA A 246 28.89 -3.85 7.47
N CYS A 247 28.81 -2.76 8.23
CA CYS A 247 29.78 -2.37 9.24
C CYS A 247 30.01 -3.48 10.27
N ARG A 248 28.94 -4.09 10.81
CA ARG A 248 29.06 -5.21 11.76
C ARG A 248 29.79 -6.41 11.16
N VAL A 249 29.52 -6.73 9.90
CA VAL A 249 30.13 -7.87 9.20
C VAL A 249 31.59 -7.61 8.84
N ALA A 250 31.91 -6.39 8.40
CA ALA A 250 33.26 -5.98 8.04
C ALA A 250 34.21 -5.98 9.26
N VAL A 251 33.73 -5.55 10.42
CA VAL A 251 34.49 -5.50 11.68
C VAL A 251 34.80 -6.89 12.23
N GLY A 252 33.93 -7.88 11.98
CA GLY A 252 34.13 -9.25 12.49
C GLY A 252 34.09 -9.33 14.02
N CYS A 253 34.78 -10.33 14.60
CA CYS A 253 34.79 -10.54 16.06
C CYS A 253 36.04 -10.03 16.80
N SER A 254 37.07 -9.59 16.07
CA SER A 254 38.34 -9.14 16.67
C SER A 254 38.97 -7.98 15.87
N PRO A 255 38.27 -6.83 15.75
CA PRO A 255 38.82 -5.68 15.07
C PRO A 255 39.93 -5.01 15.89
N ALA A 256 40.82 -4.29 15.21
CA ALA A 256 41.64 -3.30 15.87
C ALA A 256 40.73 -2.24 16.55
N PRO A 257 41.07 -1.74 17.75
CA PRO A 257 40.23 -0.80 18.49
C PRO A 257 39.94 0.49 17.71
N GLU A 258 40.86 0.90 16.83
CA GLU A 258 40.70 2.07 15.97
C GLU A 258 39.61 1.86 14.90
N THR A 259 39.60 0.70 14.25
CA THR A 259 38.59 0.33 13.26
C THR A 259 37.20 0.26 13.90
N LEU A 260 37.13 -0.28 15.11
CA LEU A 260 35.88 -0.35 15.88
C LEU A 260 35.33 1.06 16.18
N ARG A 261 36.17 1.95 16.71
CA ARG A 261 35.78 3.34 17.00
C ARG A 261 35.32 4.09 15.76
N PHE A 262 36.02 3.93 14.65
CA PHE A 262 35.63 4.52 13.37
C PHE A 262 34.24 4.05 12.93
N VAL A 263 33.97 2.75 13.02
CA VAL A 263 32.67 2.18 12.63
C VAL A 263 31.54 2.64 13.56
N ILE A 264 31.77 2.71 14.87
CA ILE A 264 30.79 3.24 15.82
C ILE A 264 30.48 4.71 15.50
N ALA A 265 31.51 5.53 15.26
CA ALA A 265 31.33 6.94 14.90
C ALA A 265 30.54 7.10 13.60
N LEU A 266 30.85 6.31 12.58
CA LEU A 266 30.14 6.30 11.31
C LEU A 266 28.65 5.92 11.49
N ASN A 267 28.36 4.89 12.29
CA ASN A 267 26.98 4.52 12.63
C ASN A 267 26.26 5.62 13.41
N ALA A 268 26.94 6.30 14.35
CA ALA A 268 26.38 7.39 15.13
C ALA A 268 25.99 8.57 14.24
N VAL A 269 26.85 8.95 13.28
CA VAL A 269 26.55 10.01 12.31
C VAL A 269 25.36 9.64 11.43
N SER A 270 25.36 8.43 10.86
CA SER A 270 24.25 7.96 10.01
C SER A 270 22.92 7.89 10.77
N LEU A 271 22.91 7.36 12.00
CA LEU A 271 21.70 7.29 12.83
C LEU A 271 21.24 8.68 13.30
N SER A 272 22.17 9.60 13.58
CA SER A 272 21.86 11.00 13.91
C SER A 272 21.15 11.69 12.74
N ALA A 273 21.68 11.50 11.52
CA ALA A 273 21.06 12.05 10.32
C ALA A 273 19.65 11.48 10.12
N VAL A 274 19.47 10.16 10.19
CA VAL A 274 18.13 9.54 10.06
C VAL A 274 17.17 10.01 11.14
N PHE A 275 17.61 10.13 12.39
CA PHE A 275 16.78 10.61 13.49
C PHE A 275 16.37 12.06 13.26
N ALA A 276 17.32 12.92 12.89
CA ALA A 276 17.04 14.31 12.53
C ALA A 276 16.05 14.39 11.36
N TYR A 277 16.27 13.67 10.26
CA TYR A 277 15.34 13.62 9.12
C TYR A 277 13.95 13.07 9.50
N SER A 278 13.89 12.06 10.36
CA SER A 278 12.62 11.46 10.81
C SER A 278 11.82 12.45 11.67
N VAL A 279 12.48 13.15 12.59
CA VAL A 279 11.89 14.27 13.35
C VAL A 279 11.51 15.39 12.40
N LEU A 280 12.35 15.67 11.40
CA LEU A 280 12.18 16.77 10.47
C LEU A 280 11.15 16.54 9.36
N GLN A 281 10.58 15.34 9.24
CA GLN A 281 9.55 15.06 8.24
C GLN A 281 8.26 14.55 8.90
N ALA A 282 8.39 13.83 10.01
CA ALA A 282 7.35 13.31 10.89
C ALA A 282 5.93 13.09 10.32
N PRO A 283 5.69 12.22 9.30
CA PRO A 283 4.34 11.97 8.83
C PRO A 283 3.91 10.49 9.01
N PHE A 284 3.94 9.94 10.23
CA PHE A 284 3.13 8.74 10.51
C PHE A 284 1.68 9.13 10.83
N PHE A 285 0.72 8.33 10.33
CA PHE A 285 -0.72 8.54 10.54
C PHE A 285 -1.10 8.59 12.02
N SER A 286 -0.64 7.58 12.77
CA SER A 286 -0.97 7.49 14.18
C SER A 286 0.08 8.23 15.02
N ASN A 287 -0.39 9.01 16.00
CA ASN A 287 0.48 9.55 17.04
C ASN A 287 1.33 8.44 17.68
N LEU A 288 0.80 7.21 17.76
CA LEU A 288 1.52 6.04 18.25
C LEU A 288 2.71 5.67 17.35
N GLY A 289 2.54 5.62 16.03
CA GLY A 289 3.61 5.29 15.09
C GLY A 289 4.76 6.30 15.14
N ASN A 290 4.44 7.60 15.13
CA ASN A 290 5.43 8.68 15.31
C ASN A 290 6.19 8.51 16.63
N ARG A 291 5.48 8.27 17.74
CA ARG A 291 6.07 8.08 19.07
C ARG A 291 6.99 6.86 19.11
N LEU A 292 6.50 5.70 18.69
CA LEU A 292 7.26 4.45 18.73
C LEU A 292 8.53 4.58 17.90
N ARG A 293 8.45 5.09 16.68
CA ARG A 293 9.62 5.20 15.81
C ARG A 293 10.59 6.27 16.26
N GLY A 294 10.11 7.46 16.62
CA GLY A 294 10.95 8.52 17.17
C GLY A 294 11.68 8.04 18.43
N GLY A 295 10.97 7.35 19.31
CA GLY A 295 11.55 6.73 20.50
C GLY A 295 12.59 5.65 20.18
N PHE A 296 12.30 4.70 19.29
CA PHE A 296 13.26 3.65 18.93
C PHE A 296 14.50 4.19 18.24
N LEU A 297 14.37 5.16 17.32
CA LEU A 297 15.52 5.82 16.70
C LEU A 297 16.38 6.57 17.72
N ALA A 298 15.75 7.24 18.69
CA ALA A 298 16.46 7.90 19.78
C ALA A 298 17.20 6.90 20.67
N ILE A 299 16.62 5.73 20.99
CA ILE A 299 17.32 4.65 21.70
C ILE A 299 18.54 4.20 20.90
N LEU A 300 18.37 3.89 19.61
CA LEU A 300 19.48 3.44 18.77
C LEU A 300 20.62 4.47 18.75
N LEU A 301 20.28 5.75 18.62
CA LEU A 301 21.26 6.83 18.66
C LEU A 301 21.97 6.90 20.03
N ALA A 302 21.22 6.88 21.12
CA ALA A 302 21.77 6.95 22.47
C ALA A 302 22.67 5.75 22.80
N LEU A 303 22.28 4.54 22.41
CA LEU A 303 23.11 3.34 22.56
C LEU A 303 24.40 3.44 21.71
N THR A 304 24.33 3.93 20.48
CA THR A 304 25.52 4.12 19.64
C THR A 304 26.48 5.15 20.25
N LEU A 305 25.95 6.27 20.75
CA LEU A 305 26.75 7.30 21.43
C LEU A 305 27.37 6.77 22.73
N SER A 306 26.62 5.99 23.50
CA SER A 306 27.13 5.37 24.73
C SER A 306 28.25 4.37 24.44
N ALA A 307 28.08 3.53 23.41
CA ALA A 307 29.13 2.61 22.96
C ALA A 307 30.40 3.36 22.49
N TYR A 308 30.23 4.53 21.87
CA TYR A 308 31.35 5.40 21.50
C TYR A 308 32.07 5.98 22.72
N SER A 309 31.31 6.47 23.71
CA SER A 309 31.87 7.18 24.88
C SER A 309 32.51 6.26 25.92
N PHE A 310 31.92 5.11 26.21
CA PHE A 310 32.36 4.23 27.30
C PHE A 310 33.26 3.08 26.84
N GLY A 311 33.40 2.85 25.53
CA GLY A 311 34.14 1.69 25.02
C GLY A 311 33.42 0.35 25.25
N GLU A 312 33.98 -0.74 24.72
CA GLU A 312 33.41 -2.09 24.92
C GLU A 312 33.64 -2.56 26.37
N GLY A 313 32.57 -2.64 27.16
CA GLY A 313 32.56 -3.41 28.42
C GLY A 313 32.22 -2.64 29.69
N ASP A 314 32.26 -1.30 29.68
CA ASP A 314 32.06 -0.50 30.89
C ASP A 314 30.60 -0.08 31.14
N LEU A 315 29.69 -0.42 30.22
CA LEU A 315 28.29 -0.04 30.32
C LEU A 315 27.47 -1.13 31.00
N ASP A 316 27.22 -0.97 32.31
CA ASP A 316 26.38 -1.88 33.07
C ASP A 316 24.96 -1.95 32.50
N VAL A 317 24.35 -3.13 32.49
CA VAL A 317 22.99 -3.37 31.96
C VAL A 317 21.95 -2.38 32.50
N PRO A 318 21.90 -2.03 33.81
CA PRO A 318 20.97 -1.03 34.32
C PRO A 318 21.14 0.36 33.69
N SER A 319 22.38 0.77 33.42
CA SER A 319 22.67 2.06 32.78
C SER A 319 22.16 2.09 31.33
N MET A 320 22.31 0.98 30.60
CA MET A 320 21.76 0.83 29.25
C MET A 320 20.23 0.99 29.23
N TRP A 321 19.54 0.38 30.20
CA TRP A 321 18.09 0.51 30.33
C TRP A 321 17.66 1.93 30.66
N ALA A 322 18.35 2.60 31.61
CA ALA A 322 18.05 3.98 31.98
C ALA A 322 18.23 4.93 30.79
N ILE A 323 19.35 4.81 30.06
CA ILE A 323 19.63 5.60 28.84
C ILE A 323 18.57 5.33 27.78
N SER A 324 18.19 4.06 27.56
CA SER A 324 17.17 3.70 26.58
C SER A 324 15.80 4.28 26.92
N LEU A 325 15.36 4.19 28.19
CA LEU A 325 14.07 4.76 28.61
C LEU A 325 14.03 6.28 28.47
N ALA A 326 15.10 6.97 28.87
CA ALA A 326 15.22 8.42 28.72
C ALA A 326 15.21 8.84 27.24
N ALA A 327 16.00 8.16 26.41
CA ALA A 327 16.07 8.42 24.97
C ALA A 327 14.73 8.16 24.28
N PHE A 328 14.03 7.08 24.65
CA PHE A 328 12.69 6.78 24.13
C PHE A 328 11.72 7.92 24.44
N GLY A 329 11.67 8.37 25.70
CA GLY A 329 10.85 9.50 26.14
C GLY A 329 11.15 10.75 25.32
N PHE A 330 12.43 11.10 25.16
CA PHE A 330 12.87 12.24 24.36
C PHE A 330 12.42 12.14 22.89
N GLY A 331 12.69 11.01 22.21
CA GLY A 331 12.30 10.81 20.82
C GLY A 331 10.77 10.84 20.61
N THR A 332 10.00 10.32 21.56
CA THR A 332 8.53 10.37 21.52
C THR A 332 8.01 11.80 21.70
N TYR A 333 8.64 12.60 22.56
CA TYR A 333 8.25 13.98 22.82
C TYR A 333 8.54 14.89 21.62
N VAL A 334 9.76 14.81 21.09
CA VAL A 334 10.21 15.66 19.97
C VAL A 334 9.37 15.42 18.71
N SER A 335 9.03 14.16 18.40
CA SER A 335 8.16 13.83 17.25
C SER A 335 6.74 14.39 17.38
N LEU A 336 6.20 14.52 18.60
CA LEU A 336 4.88 15.10 18.84
C LEU A 336 4.89 16.63 18.78
N MET A 337 5.92 17.26 19.34
CA MET A 337 6.03 18.72 19.40
C MET A 337 5.93 19.35 18.02
N ARG A 338 6.63 18.79 17.03
CA ARG A 338 6.56 19.28 15.64
C ARG A 338 5.14 19.19 15.07
N LYS A 339 4.50 18.01 15.17
CA LYS A 339 3.13 17.81 14.66
C LYS A 339 2.15 18.79 15.31
N HIS A 340 2.23 18.97 16.63
CA HIS A 340 1.37 19.90 17.35
C HIS A 340 1.61 21.36 16.96
N ALA A 341 2.87 21.76 16.78
CA ALA A 341 3.21 23.11 16.34
C ALA A 341 2.66 23.42 14.95
N LEU A 342 2.80 22.49 13.99
CA LEU A 342 2.27 22.67 12.64
C LEU A 342 0.74 22.69 12.62
N ASN A 343 0.08 21.74 13.30
CA ASN A 343 -1.38 21.73 13.39
C ASN A 343 -1.94 23.00 14.06
N ALA A 344 -1.26 23.52 15.08
CA ALA A 344 -1.64 24.78 15.71
C ALA A 344 -1.54 25.96 14.72
N ALA A 345 -0.47 26.02 13.92
CA ALA A 345 -0.30 27.04 12.89
C ALA A 345 -1.39 26.97 11.82
N VAL A 346 -1.69 25.76 11.30
CA VAL A 346 -2.76 25.55 10.30
C VAL A 346 -4.12 26.01 10.83
N ARG A 347 -4.49 25.59 12.06
CA ARG A 347 -5.75 26.01 12.68
C ARG A 347 -5.83 27.52 12.89
N GLN A 348 -4.74 28.14 13.29
CA GLN A 348 -4.67 29.60 13.45
C GLN A 348 -4.92 30.30 12.11
N THR A 349 -4.29 29.84 11.03
CA THR A 349 -4.50 30.39 9.68
C THR A 349 -5.93 30.17 9.20
N CYS A 350 -6.51 28.98 9.40
CA CYS A 350 -7.90 28.71 9.04
C CYS A 350 -8.88 29.64 9.77
N ARG A 351 -8.69 29.88 11.07
CA ARG A 351 -9.52 30.82 11.85
C ARG A 351 -9.40 32.25 11.31
N GLN A 352 -8.17 32.72 11.10
CA GLN A 352 -7.92 34.05 10.54
C GLN A 352 -8.61 34.26 9.18
N MET A 353 -8.59 33.24 8.31
CA MET A 353 -9.28 33.29 7.01
C MET A 353 -10.80 33.15 7.13
N THR A 354 -11.31 32.39 8.12
CA THR A 354 -12.75 32.24 8.36
C THR A 354 -13.39 33.57 8.74
N ASP A 355 -12.75 34.33 9.62
CA ASP A 355 -13.26 35.61 10.12
C ASP A 355 -13.35 36.68 9.01
N SER A 356 -12.75 36.42 7.86
CA SER A 356 -12.53 37.41 6.81
C SER A 356 -13.10 36.98 5.44
N LEU A 357 -13.55 35.73 5.27
CA LEU A 357 -14.00 35.20 3.98
C LEU A 357 -15.30 35.88 3.46
N THR A 358 -15.20 36.66 2.39
CA THR A 358 -16.35 37.16 1.61
C THR A 358 -16.64 36.28 0.39
N THR A 359 -17.89 36.22 -0.07
CA THR A 359 -18.32 35.42 -1.23
C THR A 359 -17.68 35.85 -2.54
N GLU A 360 -17.46 37.15 -2.75
CA GLU A 360 -16.80 37.69 -3.95
C GLU A 360 -15.37 37.15 -4.09
N MET A 361 -14.65 37.03 -2.98
CA MET A 361 -13.26 36.60 -2.99
C MET A 361 -13.08 35.12 -3.32
N ARG A 362 -14.08 34.28 -2.97
CA ARG A 362 -14.10 32.88 -3.40
C ARG A 362 -14.12 32.75 -4.92
N MET A 363 -14.93 33.59 -5.59
CA MET A 363 -15.01 33.60 -7.05
C MET A 363 -13.67 34.04 -7.67
N THR A 364 -13.02 35.06 -7.09
CA THR A 364 -11.73 35.56 -7.59
C THR A 364 -10.62 34.51 -7.57
N VAL A 365 -10.47 33.76 -6.48
CA VAL A 365 -9.43 32.72 -6.37
C VAL A 365 -9.66 31.58 -7.35
N HIS A 366 -10.91 31.10 -7.48
CA HIS A 366 -11.24 30.09 -8.48
C HIS A 366 -10.89 30.56 -9.89
N GLN A 367 -11.23 31.81 -10.23
CA GLN A 367 -10.91 32.38 -11.54
C GLN A 367 -9.39 32.47 -11.78
N MET A 368 -8.61 32.89 -10.78
CA MET A 368 -7.14 32.95 -10.92
C MET A 368 -6.49 31.57 -11.09
N ILE A 369 -7.05 30.53 -10.46
CA ILE A 369 -6.58 29.15 -10.64
C ILE A 369 -6.91 28.68 -12.06
N GLU A 370 -8.14 28.92 -12.54
CA GLU A 370 -8.57 28.56 -13.89
C GLU A 370 -7.73 29.25 -14.99
N GLU A 371 -7.33 30.51 -14.79
CA GLU A 371 -6.50 31.26 -15.74
C GLU A 371 -5.04 30.80 -15.79
N GLU A 372 -4.42 30.49 -14.65
CA GLU A 372 -3.06 29.93 -14.62
C GLU A 372 -3.01 28.59 -15.38
N ASP A 373 -4.11 27.84 -15.31
CA ASP A 373 -4.26 26.60 -16.04
C ASP A 373 -4.37 26.79 -17.57
N GLU A 374 -4.86 27.93 -18.06
CA GLU A 374 -4.92 28.25 -19.50
C GLU A 374 -3.55 28.67 -20.04
N GLU A 375 -2.74 29.37 -19.24
CA GLU A 375 -1.39 29.81 -19.63
C GLU A 375 -0.36 28.66 -19.72
N GLU A 376 -0.45 27.63 -18.85
CA GLU A 376 0.47 26.49 -18.87
C GLU A 376 0.12 25.41 -19.92
N SER A 377 -1.08 25.47 -20.51
CA SER A 377 -1.44 24.53 -21.59
C SER A 377 -0.57 24.84 -22.82
N PRO A 378 0.36 23.95 -23.23
CA PRO A 378 1.20 24.19 -24.39
C PRO A 378 0.28 24.45 -25.58
N MET A 379 0.44 25.61 -26.23
CA MET A 379 -0.27 26.01 -27.44
C MET A 379 -0.59 24.75 -28.25
N SER A 380 -1.87 24.40 -28.31
CA SER A 380 -2.36 23.28 -29.12
C SER A 380 -1.60 23.34 -30.44
N PRO A 381 -0.88 22.27 -30.86
CA PRO A 381 -0.15 22.30 -32.11
C PRO A 381 -1.15 22.72 -33.17
N HIS A 382 -0.94 23.91 -33.77
CA HIS A 382 -1.75 24.38 -34.88
C HIS A 382 -1.79 23.24 -35.87
N THR A 383 -2.93 22.54 -35.93
CA THR A 383 -3.18 21.51 -36.92
C THR A 383 -2.85 22.16 -38.26
N PRO A 384 -1.83 21.70 -38.99
CA PRO A 384 -1.53 22.26 -40.29
C PRO A 384 -2.81 22.10 -41.10
N HIS A 385 -3.41 23.24 -41.46
CA HIS A 385 -4.64 23.29 -42.23
C HIS A 385 -4.48 22.35 -43.43
N ALA A 386 -5.27 21.27 -43.43
CA ALA A 386 -5.44 20.43 -44.59
C ALA A 386 -5.98 21.32 -45.71
N THR A 387 -5.09 21.67 -46.63
CA THR A 387 -5.40 22.36 -47.88
C THR A 387 -6.35 21.48 -48.69
N GLY A 388 -7.62 21.89 -48.80
CA GLY A 388 -8.55 21.14 -49.64
C GLY A 388 -10.03 21.47 -49.48
N ALA A 389 -10.43 22.74 -49.37
CA ALA A 389 -11.80 23.13 -49.67
C ALA A 389 -11.87 24.61 -50.04
N VAL A 390 -12.42 24.87 -51.22
CA VAL A 390 -12.67 26.19 -51.80
C VAL A 390 -13.62 26.98 -50.89
N THR A 391 -13.11 28.04 -50.25
CA THR A 391 -13.93 29.07 -49.59
C THR A 391 -14.11 30.27 -50.51
N PRO A 392 -15.29 30.93 -50.49
CA PRO A 392 -15.55 32.13 -51.26
C PRO A 392 -14.71 33.31 -50.75
N LYS A 393 -14.20 34.14 -51.66
CA LYS A 393 -13.53 35.41 -51.37
C LYS A 393 -14.47 36.32 -50.56
N VAL A 394 -14.22 36.43 -49.26
CA VAL A 394 -14.75 37.52 -48.42
C VAL A 394 -13.66 38.57 -48.27
N SER A 395 -14.02 39.82 -48.54
CA SER A 395 -13.14 40.99 -48.56
C SER A 395 -12.51 41.27 -47.20
N PRO A 396 -11.22 41.67 -47.12
CA PRO A 396 -10.55 41.97 -45.87
C PRO A 396 -10.97 43.37 -45.39
N GLY A 397 -11.88 43.40 -44.42
CA GLY A 397 -12.38 44.63 -43.85
C GLY A 397 -12.74 44.49 -42.39
N LYS A 398 -11.83 44.95 -41.52
CA LYS A 398 -12.18 45.63 -40.26
C LYS A 398 -12.83 44.78 -39.16
N ARG A 399 -12.42 43.52 -38.98
CA ARG A 399 -12.77 42.71 -37.79
C ARG A 399 -11.61 42.40 -36.85
N ASP A 400 -10.37 42.64 -37.26
CA ASP A 400 -9.20 42.26 -36.45
C ASP A 400 -8.86 43.25 -35.33
N SER A 401 -9.43 44.47 -35.32
CA SER A 401 -9.15 45.47 -34.27
C SER A 401 -10.11 45.43 -33.08
N ILE A 402 -11.23 44.72 -33.17
CA ILE A 402 -12.22 44.67 -32.07
C ILE A 402 -11.99 43.46 -31.17
N LEU A 403 -11.47 42.34 -31.71
CA LEU A 403 -11.07 41.21 -30.88
C LEU A 403 -9.80 41.51 -30.05
N SER A 404 -8.86 42.30 -30.57
CA SER A 404 -7.64 42.66 -29.84
C SER A 404 -7.90 43.52 -28.61
N ASP A 405 -8.87 44.44 -28.67
CA ASP A 405 -9.15 45.36 -27.57
C ASP A 405 -9.95 44.68 -26.42
N VAL A 406 -10.74 43.65 -26.73
CA VAL A 406 -11.47 42.86 -25.72
C VAL A 406 -10.50 41.96 -24.95
N ASP A 407 -9.55 41.30 -25.62
CA ASP A 407 -8.53 40.47 -24.95
C ASP A 407 -7.60 41.32 -24.07
N VAL A 408 -7.20 42.51 -24.50
CA VAL A 408 -6.32 43.40 -23.72
C VAL A 408 -7.01 43.90 -22.45
N ASN A 409 -8.30 44.28 -22.51
CA ASN A 409 -9.04 44.68 -21.32
C ASN A 409 -9.27 43.53 -20.34
N MET A 410 -9.57 42.32 -20.84
CA MET A 410 -9.73 41.15 -19.99
C MET A 410 -8.42 40.80 -19.28
N GLN A 411 -7.30 40.76 -20.00
CA GLN A 411 -5.98 40.53 -19.40
C GLN A 411 -5.60 41.61 -18.38
N MET A 412 -5.99 42.87 -18.62
CA MET A 412 -5.72 43.97 -17.68
C MET A 412 -6.57 43.88 -16.41
N GLU A 413 -7.85 43.52 -16.50
CA GLU A 413 -8.70 43.28 -15.32
C GLU A 413 -8.22 42.08 -14.51
N VAL A 414 -7.80 41.01 -15.19
CA VAL A 414 -7.17 39.84 -14.57
C VAL A 414 -5.88 40.23 -13.84
N ALA A 415 -4.99 40.99 -14.49
CA ALA A 415 -3.76 41.45 -13.89
C ALA A 415 -4.01 42.36 -12.67
N LYS A 416 -5.06 43.19 -12.73
CA LYS A 416 -5.50 44.04 -11.62
C LYS A 416 -6.03 43.19 -10.45
N SER A 417 -6.90 42.23 -10.73
CA SER A 417 -7.44 41.26 -9.77
C SER A 417 -6.32 40.46 -9.09
N LYS A 418 -5.33 39.97 -9.87
CA LYS A 418 -4.13 39.30 -9.36
C LYS A 418 -3.31 40.21 -8.43
N ARG A 419 -3.21 41.51 -8.72
CA ARG A 419 -2.50 42.48 -7.85
C ARG A 419 -3.26 42.76 -6.55
N GLU A 420 -4.58 42.96 -6.64
CA GLU A 420 -5.45 43.18 -5.49
C GLU A 420 -5.49 41.95 -4.57
N PHE A 421 -5.51 40.76 -5.15
CA PHE A 421 -5.41 39.52 -4.37
C PHE A 421 -4.06 39.40 -3.67
N LYS A 422 -2.95 39.69 -4.36
CA LYS A 422 -1.59 39.65 -3.78
C LYS A 422 -1.38 40.67 -2.66
N SER A 423 -2.11 41.79 -2.66
CA SER A 423 -2.03 42.81 -1.60
C SER A 423 -2.97 42.53 -0.42
N SER A 424 -3.83 41.53 -0.52
CA SER A 424 -4.80 41.19 0.51
C SER A 424 -4.18 40.61 1.79
N SER A 425 -4.83 40.81 2.95
CA SER A 425 -4.40 40.27 4.24
C SER A 425 -4.34 38.73 4.26
N TYR A 426 -5.13 38.07 3.42
CA TYR A 426 -5.15 36.61 3.25
C TYR A 426 -3.88 36.10 2.59
N PHE A 427 -3.41 36.78 1.54
CA PHE A 427 -2.16 36.43 0.90
C PHE A 427 -0.98 36.57 1.87
N SER A 428 -1.03 37.56 2.77
CA SER A 428 -0.06 37.68 3.88
C SER A 428 -0.15 36.51 4.87
N SER A 429 -1.36 36.05 5.20
CA SER A 429 -1.58 34.91 6.09
C SER A 429 -1.13 33.59 5.47
N ALA A 430 -1.46 33.35 4.20
CA ALA A 430 -0.98 32.22 3.42
C ALA A 430 0.55 32.23 3.26
N LYS A 431 1.13 33.42 3.02
CA LYS A 431 2.59 33.62 3.03
C LYS A 431 3.22 33.31 4.39
N GLY A 432 2.56 33.68 5.48
CA GLY A 432 2.97 33.33 6.84
C GLY A 432 3.02 31.82 7.03
N LEU A 433 1.96 31.11 6.64
CA LEU A 433 1.90 29.66 6.70
C LEU A 433 2.93 28.99 5.78
N ALA A 434 3.07 29.46 4.54
CA ALA A 434 4.03 28.93 3.57
C ALA A 434 5.48 29.05 4.03
N LYS A 435 5.84 30.11 4.80
CA LYS A 435 7.17 30.24 5.41
C LYS A 435 7.47 29.16 6.46
N LEU A 436 6.43 28.55 7.05
CA LEU A 436 6.59 27.44 8.00
C LEU A 436 6.77 26.09 7.27
N LEU A 437 6.42 26.01 5.98
CA LEU A 437 6.53 24.81 5.16
C LEU A 437 7.93 24.75 4.54
N VAL A 438 8.91 24.31 5.34
CA VAL A 438 10.31 24.27 4.93
C VAL A 438 10.61 23.00 4.14
N PHE A 439 9.99 21.89 4.53
CA PHE A 439 10.22 20.57 3.96
C PHE A 439 9.06 20.14 3.05
N ASP A 440 9.38 19.32 2.05
CA ASP A 440 8.42 18.68 1.16
C ASP A 440 7.28 17.97 1.93
N CYS A 441 7.59 17.35 3.07
CA CYS A 441 6.62 16.68 3.93
C CYS A 441 5.70 17.64 4.70
N ASP A 442 6.06 18.91 4.84
CA ASP A 442 5.18 19.88 5.50
C ASP A 442 3.94 20.18 4.65
N ILE A 443 4.09 20.12 3.32
CA ILE A 443 2.97 20.21 2.37
C ILE A 443 2.02 19.03 2.59
N GLU A 444 2.55 17.81 2.68
CA GLU A 444 1.76 16.63 3.03
C GLU A 444 1.04 16.80 4.37
N LEU A 445 1.76 17.24 5.40
CA LEU A 445 1.20 17.43 6.74
C LEU A 445 0.10 18.51 6.76
N LEU A 446 0.21 19.56 5.94
CA LEU A 446 -0.81 20.58 5.77
C LEU A 446 -2.12 19.98 5.25
N PHE A 447 -2.07 19.33 4.08
CA PHE A 447 -3.26 18.71 3.47
C PHE A 447 -3.88 17.64 4.37
N ARG A 448 -3.01 16.87 5.04
CA ARG A 448 -3.42 15.85 5.99
C ARG A 448 -4.07 16.42 7.24
N GLY A 449 -3.53 17.50 7.81
CA GLY A 449 -4.10 18.15 8.99
C GLY A 449 -5.53 18.60 8.75
N VAL A 450 -5.81 19.11 7.55
CA VAL A 450 -7.18 19.43 7.11
C VAL A 450 -8.01 18.16 6.91
N GLY A 451 -7.46 17.11 6.30
CA GLY A 451 -8.13 15.83 6.11
C GLY A 451 -8.55 15.11 7.39
N ASP A 452 -7.70 15.13 8.43
CA ASP A 452 -7.97 14.50 9.73
C ASP A 452 -9.19 15.14 10.42
N GLU A 453 -9.35 16.46 10.29
CA GLU A 453 -10.45 17.23 10.88
C GLU A 453 -11.67 17.33 9.95
N TRP A 454 -11.52 16.98 8.66
CA TRP A 454 -12.54 17.18 7.63
C TRP A 454 -13.90 16.57 7.97
N HIS A 455 -13.91 15.41 8.65
CA HIS A 455 -15.14 14.75 9.05
C HIS A 455 -15.84 15.40 10.26
N GLU A 456 -15.08 16.13 11.09
CA GLU A 456 -15.58 16.86 12.26
C GLU A 456 -16.05 18.27 11.89
N MET A 457 -15.54 18.82 10.79
CA MET A 457 -15.92 20.14 10.27
C MET A 457 -17.39 20.17 9.78
N SER A 458 -18.06 21.27 10.10
CA SER A 458 -19.33 21.66 9.47
C SER A 458 -19.16 21.91 7.97
N ASP A 459 -20.24 21.89 7.19
CA ASP A 459 -20.15 22.09 5.74
C ASP A 459 -19.68 23.50 5.36
N SER A 460 -19.99 24.51 6.18
CA SER A 460 -19.40 25.85 6.05
C SER A 460 -17.90 25.85 6.29
N GLU A 461 -17.42 25.19 7.34
CA GLU A 461 -15.99 25.08 7.65
C GLU A 461 -15.23 24.29 6.57
N LYS A 462 -15.81 23.21 6.03
CA LYS A 462 -15.23 22.47 4.89
C LYS A 462 -15.05 23.38 3.68
N THR A 463 -16.01 24.25 3.42
CA THR A 463 -15.93 25.17 2.28
C THR A 463 -14.85 26.23 2.50
N VAL A 464 -14.71 26.75 3.73
CA VAL A 464 -13.60 27.66 4.08
C VAL A 464 -12.25 26.95 4.02
N ALA A 465 -12.15 25.72 4.55
CA ALA A 465 -10.94 24.92 4.52
C ALA A 465 -10.51 24.59 3.08
N GLY A 466 -11.45 24.27 2.19
CA GLY A 466 -11.19 24.11 0.76
C GLY A 466 -10.56 25.37 0.14
N PHE A 467 -11.13 26.54 0.42
CA PHE A 467 -10.58 27.82 -0.03
C PHE A 467 -9.18 28.14 0.54
N VAL A 468 -8.94 27.82 1.82
CA VAL A 468 -7.61 27.96 2.43
C VAL A 468 -6.59 27.06 1.72
N LEU A 469 -6.96 25.80 1.47
CA LEU A 469 -6.11 24.85 0.75
C LEU A 469 -5.79 25.34 -0.66
N GLU A 470 -6.78 25.83 -1.40
CA GLU A 470 -6.62 26.44 -2.72
C GLU A 470 -5.68 27.65 -2.70
N THR A 471 -5.87 28.57 -1.74
CA THR A 471 -5.05 29.79 -1.62
C THR A 471 -3.60 29.46 -1.26
N VAL A 472 -3.39 28.53 -0.32
CA VAL A 472 -2.04 28.10 0.08
C VAL A 472 -1.38 27.33 -1.05
N PHE A 473 -2.13 26.47 -1.74
CA PHE A 473 -1.66 25.76 -2.93
C PHE A 473 -1.17 26.74 -4.01
N TYR A 474 -1.99 27.73 -4.38
CA TYR A 474 -1.63 28.77 -5.35
C TYR A 474 -0.38 29.56 -4.93
N TYR A 475 -0.28 29.93 -3.65
CA TYR A 475 0.92 30.60 -3.16
C TYR A 475 2.18 29.72 -3.30
N LEU A 476 2.07 28.43 -2.98
CA LEU A 476 3.18 27.49 -3.06
C LEU A 476 3.54 27.15 -4.51
N SER A 477 2.57 27.00 -5.42
CA SER A 477 2.82 26.69 -6.84
C SER A 477 3.60 27.82 -7.52
N LEU A 478 3.33 29.08 -7.17
CA LEU A 478 4.04 30.24 -7.69
C LEU A 478 5.51 30.30 -7.23
N ASN A 479 5.80 29.90 -5.98
CA ASN A 479 7.11 30.11 -5.35
C ASN A 479 7.98 28.86 -5.25
N ALA A 480 7.43 27.67 -5.49
CA ALA A 480 8.17 26.41 -5.34
C ALA A 480 9.10 26.13 -6.52
N GLU A 481 10.22 25.46 -6.24
CA GLU A 481 11.07 24.84 -7.26
C GLU A 481 10.30 23.73 -8.00
N SER A 482 10.67 23.44 -9.25
CA SER A 482 9.97 22.47 -10.11
C SER A 482 9.75 21.10 -9.45
N SER A 483 10.76 20.56 -8.75
CA SER A 483 10.66 19.28 -8.04
C SER A 483 9.63 19.31 -6.91
N ARG A 484 9.52 20.44 -6.19
CA ARG A 484 8.54 20.67 -5.14
C ARG A 484 7.15 20.94 -5.71
N LYS A 485 7.05 21.62 -6.85
CA LYS A 485 5.77 21.85 -7.57
C LYS A 485 5.13 20.53 -7.96
N ALA A 486 5.88 19.60 -8.54
CA ALA A 486 5.34 18.29 -8.94
C ALA A 486 4.75 17.54 -7.74
N LEU A 487 5.46 17.54 -6.60
CA LEU A 487 4.96 16.94 -5.36
C LEU A 487 3.69 17.66 -4.87
N LEU A 488 3.71 18.99 -4.81
CA LEU A 488 2.57 19.83 -4.43
C LEU A 488 1.32 19.52 -5.28
N TYR A 489 1.47 19.43 -6.60
CA TYR A 489 0.40 19.07 -7.53
C TYR A 489 -0.21 17.70 -7.24
N VAL A 490 0.62 16.68 -6.95
CA VAL A 490 0.12 15.35 -6.55
C VAL A 490 -0.67 15.39 -5.25
N TRP A 491 -0.17 16.07 -4.22
CA TRP A 491 -0.86 16.16 -2.92
C TRP A 491 -2.16 16.92 -3.02
N TYR A 492 -2.17 18.00 -3.81
CA TYR A 492 -3.37 18.76 -4.07
C TYR A 492 -4.39 17.94 -4.85
N ALA A 493 -3.97 17.25 -5.92
CA ALA A 493 -4.83 16.37 -6.70
C ALA A 493 -5.48 15.27 -5.86
N SER A 494 -4.71 14.65 -4.97
CA SER A 494 -5.21 13.64 -4.04
C SER A 494 -6.24 14.24 -3.07
N SER A 495 -5.97 15.43 -2.53
CA SER A 495 -6.89 16.15 -1.65
C SER A 495 -8.21 16.52 -2.35
N LEU A 496 -8.14 17.00 -3.59
CA LEU A 496 -9.33 17.27 -4.42
C LEU A 496 -10.19 16.02 -4.63
N ASN A 497 -9.55 14.88 -4.92
CA ASN A 497 -10.26 13.63 -5.15
C ASN A 497 -10.93 13.12 -3.87
N MET A 498 -10.23 13.19 -2.73
CA MET A 498 -10.68 12.59 -1.47
C MET A 498 -11.63 13.49 -0.67
N LEU A 499 -11.27 14.76 -0.51
CA LEU A 499 -12.01 15.71 0.34
C LEU A 499 -13.16 16.37 -0.44
N LEU A 500 -12.87 16.86 -1.65
CA LEU A 500 -13.81 17.62 -2.47
C LEU A 500 -14.56 16.76 -3.49
N LYS A 501 -14.16 15.49 -3.68
CA LYS A 501 -14.75 14.56 -4.67
C LYS A 501 -14.74 15.11 -6.10
N ASN A 502 -13.78 15.97 -6.42
CA ASN A 502 -13.62 16.54 -7.75
C ASN A 502 -12.59 15.74 -8.55
N ALA A 503 -13.04 14.65 -9.18
CA ALA A 503 -12.17 13.76 -9.95
C ALA A 503 -11.60 14.43 -11.22
N TYR A 504 -12.32 15.39 -11.81
CA TYR A 504 -11.87 16.08 -13.03
C TYR A 504 -10.67 16.99 -12.76
N SER A 505 -10.80 17.90 -11.78
CA SER A 505 -9.69 18.78 -11.39
C SER A 505 -8.53 17.97 -10.80
N SER A 506 -8.81 16.88 -10.08
CA SER A 506 -7.76 15.96 -9.62
C SER A 506 -6.92 15.42 -10.79
N PHE A 507 -7.56 14.94 -11.87
CA PHE A 507 -6.85 14.42 -13.03
C PHE A 507 -5.96 15.48 -13.71
N LYS A 508 -6.45 16.73 -13.78
CA LYS A 508 -5.68 17.87 -14.31
C LYS A 508 -4.37 18.08 -13.55
N TYR A 509 -4.41 18.14 -12.22
CA TYR A 509 -3.20 18.32 -11.41
C TYR A 509 -2.31 17.06 -11.38
N VAL A 510 -2.87 15.85 -11.52
CA VAL A 510 -2.08 14.63 -11.73
C VAL A 510 -1.27 14.72 -13.03
N ARG A 511 -1.85 15.30 -14.09
CA ARG A 511 -1.14 15.55 -15.35
C ARG A 511 -0.05 16.60 -15.21
N LEU A 512 -0.36 17.77 -14.63
CA LEU A 512 0.63 18.81 -14.36
C LEU A 512 1.78 18.30 -13.48
N ALA A 513 1.46 17.48 -12.47
CA ALA A 513 2.46 16.81 -11.66
C ALA A 513 3.38 15.89 -12.47
N HIS A 514 2.83 15.09 -13.37
CA HIS A 514 3.59 14.17 -14.22
C HIS A 514 4.49 14.92 -15.21
N GLU A 515 3.99 16.02 -15.80
CA GLU A 515 4.73 16.87 -16.74
C GLU A 515 5.85 17.65 -16.04
N THR A 516 5.62 18.10 -14.80
CA THR A 516 6.62 18.83 -14.00
C THR A 516 7.64 17.90 -13.32
N ALA A 517 7.26 16.64 -13.07
CA ALA A 517 8.11 15.68 -12.36
C ALA A 517 9.37 15.35 -13.15
N SER A 518 10.52 15.44 -12.48
CA SER A 518 11.78 14.99 -13.07
C SER A 518 11.76 13.47 -13.31
N PRO A 519 12.52 12.96 -14.29
CA PRO A 519 12.67 11.51 -14.50
C PRO A 519 13.23 10.76 -13.29
N PHE A 520 13.89 11.46 -12.35
CA PHE A 520 14.52 10.88 -11.16
C PHE A 520 13.60 10.86 -9.93
N THR A 521 12.50 11.62 -9.93
CA THR A 521 11.49 11.62 -8.88
C THR A 521 10.48 10.49 -9.09
N LEU A 522 10.97 9.25 -8.95
CA LEU A 522 10.17 8.03 -9.17
C LEU A 522 8.99 7.90 -8.21
N ASP A 523 9.11 8.44 -7.00
CA ASP A 523 8.05 8.49 -6.00
C ASP A 523 6.86 9.32 -6.47
N VAL A 524 7.10 10.52 -7.03
CA VAL A 524 6.05 11.39 -7.58
C VAL A 524 5.38 10.74 -8.78
N GLN A 525 6.17 10.17 -9.71
CA GLN A 525 5.63 9.47 -10.88
C GLN A 525 4.77 8.26 -10.48
N TYR A 526 5.21 7.51 -9.47
CA TYR A 526 4.44 6.40 -8.93
C TYR A 526 3.14 6.87 -8.28
N LEU A 527 3.14 7.99 -7.55
CA LEU A 527 1.92 8.57 -7.00
C LEU A 527 0.95 9.03 -8.09
N CYS A 528 1.44 9.67 -9.16
CA CYS A 528 0.61 10.00 -10.33
C CYS A 528 -0.03 8.74 -10.94
N TYR A 529 0.77 7.69 -11.11
CA TYR A 529 0.28 6.39 -11.59
C TYR A 529 -0.82 5.81 -10.69
N CYS A 530 -0.62 5.84 -9.37
CA CYS A 530 -1.59 5.34 -8.40
C CYS A 530 -2.89 6.15 -8.43
N LEU A 531 -2.81 7.49 -8.45
CA LEU A 531 -3.98 8.35 -8.51
C LEU A 531 -4.75 8.17 -9.81
N GLN A 532 -4.07 8.11 -10.95
CA GLN A 532 -4.72 7.82 -12.22
C GLN A 532 -5.44 6.47 -12.20
N LYS A 533 -4.78 5.41 -11.67
CA LYS A 533 -5.40 4.08 -11.57
C LYS A 533 -6.57 4.05 -10.60
N ASP A 534 -6.51 4.80 -9.49
CA ASP A 534 -7.61 4.90 -8.54
C ASP A 534 -8.80 5.66 -9.13
N ILE A 535 -8.57 6.75 -9.89
CA ILE A 535 -9.61 7.48 -10.62
C ILE A 535 -10.23 6.58 -11.70
N GLU A 536 -9.40 5.89 -12.49
CA GLU A 536 -9.84 4.95 -13.53
C GLU A 536 -10.67 3.82 -12.94
N ASN A 537 -10.20 3.19 -11.86
CA ASN A 537 -10.92 2.13 -11.18
C ASN A 537 -12.24 2.63 -10.61
N THR A 538 -12.25 3.79 -9.95
CA THR A 538 -13.49 4.39 -9.40
C THR A 538 -14.50 4.66 -10.50
N ARG A 539 -14.05 5.14 -11.65
CA ARG A 539 -14.88 5.35 -12.84
C ARG A 539 -15.40 4.02 -13.41
N GLN A 540 -14.56 3.01 -13.55
CA GLN A 540 -15.00 1.69 -14.02
C GLN A 540 -16.00 1.04 -13.05
N LEU A 541 -15.78 1.17 -11.74
CA LEU A 541 -16.66 0.61 -10.72
C LEU A 541 -18.00 1.35 -10.61
N SER A 542 -18.02 2.66 -10.86
CA SER A 542 -19.27 3.41 -10.96
C SER A 542 -20.09 2.94 -12.16
N TYR A 543 -19.45 2.63 -13.30
CA TYR A 543 -20.10 1.99 -14.45
C TYR A 543 -20.63 0.57 -14.14
N LEU A 544 -19.92 -0.22 -13.33
CA LEU A 544 -20.39 -1.56 -12.92
C LEU A 544 -21.55 -1.50 -11.90
N GLY A 545 -21.83 -0.33 -11.33
CA GLY A 545 -22.93 -0.11 -10.40
C GLY A 545 -22.73 -0.67 -9.00
N THR A 546 -21.49 -0.99 -8.63
CA THR A 546 -21.18 -1.44 -7.28
C THR A 546 -21.41 -0.27 -6.31
N LYS A 547 -22.45 -0.36 -5.47
CA LYS A 547 -22.76 0.64 -4.44
C LYS A 547 -21.72 0.68 -3.30
N ARG A 548 -20.70 -0.18 -3.31
CA ARG A 548 -19.68 -0.22 -2.27
C ARG A 548 -18.75 0.98 -2.42
N LYS A 549 -18.54 1.71 -1.32
CA LYS A 549 -17.90 3.04 -1.25
C LYS A 549 -16.40 3.11 -1.65
N ALA A 550 -15.79 2.01 -2.06
CA ALA A 550 -14.48 1.97 -2.69
C ALA A 550 -14.39 0.59 -3.34
N GLY A 551 -14.65 0.49 -4.64
CA GLY A 551 -14.49 -0.81 -5.29
C GLY A 551 -13.01 -1.17 -5.34
N ASN A 552 -12.71 -2.42 -5.03
CA ASN A 552 -11.34 -2.90 -5.03
C ASN A 552 -10.90 -3.23 -6.46
N LEU A 553 -9.62 -3.07 -6.78
CA LEU A 553 -9.02 -3.66 -7.98
C LEU A 553 -9.35 -5.15 -8.09
N ILE A 554 -9.46 -5.85 -6.95
CA ILE A 554 -9.91 -7.24 -6.90
C ILE A 554 -11.31 -7.40 -7.50
N ASP A 555 -12.24 -6.47 -7.28
CA ASP A 555 -13.58 -6.54 -7.85
C ASP A 555 -13.56 -6.36 -9.37
N LEU A 556 -12.70 -5.47 -9.89
CA LEU A 556 -12.52 -5.30 -11.33
C LEU A 556 -11.90 -6.54 -11.99
N VAL A 557 -10.83 -7.09 -11.39
CA VAL A 557 -10.20 -8.34 -11.86
C VAL A 557 -11.19 -9.50 -11.78
N THR A 558 -11.99 -9.54 -10.72
CA THR A 558 -13.06 -10.53 -10.56
C THR A 558 -14.12 -10.33 -11.64
N TYR A 559 -14.57 -9.11 -11.92
CA TYR A 559 -15.50 -8.84 -13.02
C TYR A 559 -14.96 -9.40 -14.35
N LYS A 560 -13.72 -9.05 -14.73
CA LYS A 560 -13.10 -9.54 -15.96
C LYS A 560 -13.02 -11.07 -16.01
N LYS A 561 -12.63 -11.71 -14.90
CA LYS A 561 -12.57 -13.17 -14.82
C LYS A 561 -13.94 -13.80 -15.05
N TRP A 562 -14.97 -13.30 -14.37
CA TRP A 562 -16.33 -13.83 -14.46
C TRP A 562 -16.96 -13.55 -15.83
N ALA A 563 -16.70 -12.38 -16.42
CA ALA A 563 -17.12 -12.04 -17.78
C ALA A 563 -16.49 -12.99 -18.80
N ASN A 564 -15.18 -13.26 -18.71
CA ASN A 564 -14.50 -14.22 -19.56
C ASN A 564 -15.02 -15.64 -19.38
N THR A 565 -15.27 -16.08 -18.15
CA THR A 565 -15.88 -17.39 -17.88
C THR A 565 -17.29 -17.51 -18.47
N ALA A 566 -18.10 -16.45 -18.36
CA ALA A 566 -19.42 -16.41 -18.96
C ALA A 566 -19.34 -16.50 -20.49
N LYS A 567 -18.40 -15.77 -21.11
CA LYS A 567 -18.16 -15.81 -22.56
C LYS A 567 -17.68 -17.18 -23.04
N GLN A 568 -16.75 -17.83 -22.33
CA GLN A 568 -16.29 -19.18 -22.68
C GLN A 568 -17.43 -20.21 -22.58
N ASN A 569 -18.26 -20.13 -21.54
CA ASN A 569 -19.42 -21.01 -21.40
C ASN A 569 -20.47 -20.73 -22.47
N HIS A 570 -20.67 -19.46 -22.84
CA HIS A 570 -21.52 -19.04 -23.96
C HIS A 570 -21.05 -19.69 -25.27
N GLU A 571 -19.78 -19.51 -25.65
CA GLU A 571 -19.21 -20.10 -26.87
C GLU A 571 -19.34 -21.64 -26.87
N LYS A 572 -19.10 -22.28 -25.72
CA LYS A 572 -19.29 -23.73 -25.57
C LYS A 572 -20.75 -24.14 -25.74
N ALA A 573 -21.70 -23.39 -25.18
CA ALA A 573 -23.11 -23.67 -25.33
C ALA A 573 -23.56 -23.57 -26.80
N LEU A 574 -23.12 -22.54 -27.52
CA LEU A 574 -23.39 -22.41 -28.96
C LEU A 574 -22.78 -23.55 -29.76
N HIS A 575 -21.54 -23.93 -29.46
CA HIS A 575 -20.88 -25.03 -30.16
C HIS A 575 -21.60 -26.37 -29.97
N GLU A 576 -22.01 -26.70 -28.74
CA GLU A 576 -22.77 -27.93 -28.45
C GLU A 576 -24.17 -27.91 -29.10
N LEU A 577 -24.86 -26.76 -29.08
CA LEU A 577 -26.14 -26.59 -29.77
C LEU A 577 -25.97 -26.77 -31.29
N MET A 578 -24.98 -26.13 -31.90
CA MET A 578 -24.68 -26.30 -33.32
C MET A 578 -24.32 -27.76 -33.67
N SER A 579 -23.57 -28.45 -32.80
CA SER A 579 -23.23 -29.87 -32.97
C SER A 579 -24.46 -30.77 -32.92
N PHE A 580 -25.40 -30.47 -32.00
CA PHE A 580 -26.70 -31.13 -31.93
C PHE A 580 -27.51 -30.90 -33.21
N PHE A 581 -27.72 -29.65 -33.63
CA PHE A 581 -28.49 -29.35 -34.84
C PHE A 581 -27.87 -29.91 -36.12
N LYS A 582 -26.53 -29.90 -36.24
CA LYS A 582 -25.84 -30.58 -37.36
C LYS A 582 -26.08 -32.08 -37.36
N ALA A 583 -26.08 -32.70 -36.19
CA ALA A 583 -26.37 -34.14 -36.07
C ALA A 583 -27.81 -34.44 -36.50
N LEU A 584 -28.75 -33.61 -36.06
CA LEU A 584 -30.16 -33.71 -36.42
C LEU A 584 -30.36 -33.57 -37.93
N HIS A 585 -29.73 -32.56 -38.56
CA HIS A 585 -29.81 -32.33 -40.00
C HIS A 585 -29.18 -33.45 -40.84
N GLN A 586 -28.08 -34.04 -40.37
CA GLN A 586 -27.46 -35.19 -41.02
C GLN A 586 -28.33 -36.44 -40.93
N SER A 587 -29.00 -36.63 -39.78
CA SER A 587 -29.95 -37.71 -39.56
C SER A 587 -31.10 -37.62 -40.57
N ASP A 588 -31.68 -36.43 -40.71
CA ASP A 588 -32.79 -36.16 -41.64
C ASP A 588 -32.39 -36.40 -43.10
N LYS A 589 -31.25 -35.83 -43.54
CA LYS A 589 -30.73 -36.02 -44.91
C LYS A 589 -30.38 -37.46 -45.27
N SER A 590 -30.00 -38.27 -44.29
CA SER A 590 -29.59 -39.66 -44.56
C SER A 590 -30.76 -40.56 -44.96
N GLY A 591 -32.01 -40.14 -44.73
CA GLY A 591 -33.21 -40.94 -44.99
C GLY A 591 -33.25 -42.28 -44.26
N THR A 592 -32.29 -42.55 -43.36
CA THR A 592 -32.26 -43.77 -42.57
C THR A 592 -33.32 -43.68 -41.49
N ALA A 593 -34.26 -44.64 -41.48
CA ALA A 593 -35.27 -44.72 -40.44
C ALA A 593 -34.60 -44.63 -39.06
N ILE A 594 -35.12 -43.74 -38.20
CA ILE A 594 -34.55 -43.46 -36.87
C ILE A 594 -34.45 -44.77 -36.10
N THR A 595 -33.25 -45.35 -36.07
CA THR A 595 -32.98 -46.50 -35.23
C THR A 595 -32.92 -46.03 -33.79
N ALA A 596 -33.33 -46.89 -32.84
CA ALA A 596 -33.25 -46.59 -31.41
C ALA A 596 -31.83 -46.15 -30.98
N GLN A 597 -30.81 -46.63 -31.68
CA GLN A 597 -29.41 -46.26 -31.46
C GLN A 597 -29.08 -44.82 -31.90
N ASN A 598 -29.60 -44.37 -33.05
CA ASN A 598 -29.45 -42.98 -33.51
C ASN A 598 -30.18 -42.01 -32.57
N CYS A 599 -31.40 -42.36 -32.16
CA CYS A 599 -32.18 -41.57 -31.20
C CYS A 599 -31.43 -41.41 -29.86
N LYS A 600 -30.84 -42.50 -29.33
CA LYS A 600 -30.03 -42.43 -28.10
C LYS A 600 -28.83 -41.50 -28.27
N ARG A 601 -28.15 -41.54 -29.41
CA ARG A 601 -26.98 -40.67 -29.70
C ARG A 601 -27.39 -39.19 -29.77
N GLU A 602 -28.48 -38.87 -30.45
CA GLU A 602 -29.02 -37.51 -30.53
C GLU A 602 -29.44 -37.00 -29.15
N LEU A 603 -30.13 -37.83 -28.36
CA LEU A 603 -30.54 -37.49 -27.00
C LEU A 603 -29.33 -37.18 -26.10
N THR A 604 -28.23 -37.93 -26.23
CA THR A 604 -27.00 -37.62 -25.48
C THR A 604 -26.38 -36.29 -25.89
N LYS A 605 -26.41 -35.92 -27.18
CA LYS A 605 -25.94 -34.62 -27.66
C LYS A 605 -26.83 -33.48 -27.18
N LEU A 606 -28.14 -33.65 -27.23
CA LEU A 606 -29.10 -32.68 -26.69
C LEU A 606 -28.87 -32.47 -25.19
N SER A 607 -28.72 -33.55 -24.43
CA SER A 607 -28.41 -33.48 -23.00
C SER A 607 -27.10 -32.73 -22.74
N SER A 608 -26.05 -32.96 -23.52
CA SER A 608 -24.79 -32.21 -23.43
C SER A 608 -24.99 -30.72 -23.69
N ALA A 609 -25.72 -30.38 -24.76
CA ALA A 609 -26.01 -28.99 -25.13
C ALA A 609 -26.83 -28.26 -24.05
N LEU A 610 -27.87 -28.89 -23.50
CA LEU A 610 -28.68 -28.32 -22.43
C LEU A 610 -27.87 -28.08 -21.15
N VAL A 611 -26.94 -28.99 -20.81
CA VAL A 611 -26.01 -28.79 -19.69
C VAL A 611 -25.09 -27.60 -19.95
N ALA A 612 -24.56 -27.46 -21.17
CA ALA A 612 -23.72 -26.32 -21.55
C ALA A 612 -24.48 -24.98 -21.49
N VAL A 613 -25.72 -24.94 -21.99
CA VAL A 613 -26.62 -23.77 -21.89
C VAL A 613 -26.87 -23.40 -20.43
N ARG A 614 -27.21 -24.38 -19.58
CA ARG A 614 -27.43 -24.14 -18.14
C ARG A 614 -26.18 -23.61 -17.46
N ASN A 615 -24.99 -24.10 -17.82
CA ASN A 615 -23.73 -23.61 -17.28
C ASN A 615 -23.45 -22.15 -17.71
N ALA A 616 -23.72 -21.80 -18.97
CA ALA A 616 -23.62 -20.42 -19.46
C ALA A 616 -24.62 -19.48 -18.75
N GLN A 617 -25.87 -19.90 -18.62
CA GLN A 617 -26.91 -19.15 -17.91
C GLN A 617 -26.55 -18.91 -16.43
N ASN A 618 -26.07 -19.95 -15.73
CA ASN A 618 -25.60 -19.84 -14.36
C ASN A 618 -24.42 -18.88 -14.23
N ALA A 619 -23.48 -18.90 -15.18
CA ALA A 619 -22.34 -17.99 -15.21
C ALA A 619 -22.78 -16.53 -15.39
N TYR A 620 -23.68 -16.25 -16.33
CA TYR A 620 -24.26 -14.91 -16.52
C TYR A 620 -25.10 -14.46 -15.32
N THR A 621 -25.90 -15.35 -14.74
CA THR A 621 -26.72 -15.03 -13.55
C THR A 621 -25.82 -14.65 -12.39
N THR A 622 -24.71 -15.37 -12.19
CA THR A 622 -23.78 -15.01 -11.12
C THR A 622 -23.02 -13.72 -11.41
N LEU A 623 -22.65 -13.46 -12.67
CA LEU A 623 -22.05 -12.20 -13.10
C LEU A 623 -23.00 -11.02 -12.84
N MET A 624 -24.28 -11.14 -13.24
CA MET A 624 -25.31 -10.11 -13.06
C MET A 624 -25.70 -9.90 -11.60
N ASN A 625 -25.79 -10.97 -10.80
CA ASN A 625 -26.05 -10.85 -9.36
C ASN A 625 -24.95 -10.06 -8.64
N ARG A 626 -23.70 -10.20 -9.09
CA ARG A 626 -22.55 -9.51 -8.50
C ARG A 626 -22.35 -8.10 -9.06
N PHE A 627 -22.65 -7.87 -10.35
CA PHE A 627 -22.44 -6.62 -11.07
C PHE A 627 -23.71 -6.18 -11.84
N PRO A 628 -24.80 -5.85 -11.12
CA PRO A 628 -26.13 -5.72 -11.73
C PRO A 628 -26.32 -4.54 -12.68
N ARG A 629 -25.41 -3.55 -12.68
CA ARG A 629 -25.51 -2.40 -13.59
C ARG A 629 -24.45 -2.40 -14.69
N SER A 630 -23.66 -3.47 -14.82
CA SER A 630 -22.70 -3.53 -15.93
C SER A 630 -23.46 -3.61 -17.26
N PRO A 631 -23.37 -2.58 -18.14
CA PRO A 631 -24.07 -2.61 -19.42
C PRO A 631 -23.53 -3.71 -20.33
N GLU A 632 -22.22 -3.93 -20.31
CA GLU A 632 -21.54 -4.97 -21.11
C GLU A 632 -21.95 -6.39 -20.68
N ALA A 633 -22.11 -6.63 -19.37
CA ALA A 633 -22.60 -7.91 -18.88
C ALA A 633 -24.06 -8.16 -19.27
N LEU A 634 -24.89 -7.10 -19.20
CA LEU A 634 -26.28 -7.16 -19.59
C LEU A 634 -26.43 -7.40 -21.10
N GLU A 635 -25.65 -6.71 -21.92
CA GLU A 635 -25.59 -6.88 -23.38
C GLU A 635 -25.13 -8.29 -23.77
N SER A 636 -24.05 -8.78 -23.14
CA SER A 636 -23.55 -10.14 -23.36
C SER A 636 -24.57 -11.20 -22.95
N CYS A 637 -25.29 -10.99 -21.85
CA CYS A 637 -26.34 -11.88 -21.39
C CYS A 637 -27.57 -11.83 -22.32
N SER A 638 -27.98 -10.65 -22.79
CA SER A 638 -29.09 -10.53 -23.74
C SER A 638 -28.74 -11.16 -25.09
N ALA A 639 -27.50 -11.01 -25.57
CA ALA A 639 -27.04 -11.65 -26.79
C ALA A 639 -27.07 -13.18 -26.67
N PHE A 640 -26.62 -13.73 -25.54
CA PHE A 640 -26.75 -15.15 -25.24
C PHE A 640 -28.21 -15.63 -25.27
N LEU A 641 -29.10 -14.91 -24.57
CA LEU A 641 -30.52 -15.28 -24.54
C LEU A 641 -31.16 -15.20 -25.93
N TYR A 642 -30.80 -14.20 -26.74
CA TYR A 642 -31.28 -14.06 -28.10
C TYR A 642 -30.80 -15.21 -29.00
N GLN A 643 -29.52 -15.60 -28.92
CA GLN A 643 -28.97 -16.68 -29.73
C GLN A 643 -29.49 -18.06 -29.32
N VAL A 644 -29.78 -18.28 -28.04
CA VAL A 644 -30.29 -19.56 -27.53
C VAL A 644 -31.81 -19.69 -27.67
N TYR A 645 -32.57 -18.61 -27.43
CA TYR A 645 -34.03 -18.64 -27.35
C TYR A 645 -34.74 -17.82 -28.42
N GLY A 646 -34.08 -16.80 -29.00
CA GLY A 646 -34.69 -15.80 -29.87
C GLY A 646 -34.64 -16.14 -31.37
N GLU A 647 -33.87 -17.13 -31.77
CA GLU A 647 -33.66 -17.41 -33.19
C GLU A 647 -34.72 -18.40 -33.75
N THR A 648 -35.82 -17.84 -34.25
CA THR A 648 -36.83 -18.52 -35.08
C THR A 648 -36.25 -19.14 -36.37
N ARG A 649 -34.98 -18.88 -36.72
CA ARG A 649 -34.33 -19.55 -37.86
C ARG A 649 -34.07 -21.04 -37.64
N TYR A 650 -33.98 -21.52 -36.40
CA TYR A 650 -33.89 -22.96 -36.15
C TYR A 650 -35.22 -23.66 -36.44
N THR A 651 -36.34 -22.98 -36.20
CA THR A 651 -37.66 -23.45 -36.65
C THR A 651 -37.78 -23.36 -38.18
N ASP A 652 -37.27 -22.30 -38.82
CA ASP A 652 -37.27 -22.21 -40.30
C ASP A 652 -36.40 -23.31 -40.97
N MET A 653 -35.26 -23.70 -40.38
CA MET A 653 -34.46 -24.83 -40.89
C MET A 653 -35.14 -26.19 -40.69
N LEU A 654 -36.05 -26.31 -39.72
CA LEU A 654 -36.88 -27.50 -39.52
C LEU A 654 -38.09 -27.52 -40.48
N ASP A 655 -38.67 -26.36 -40.79
CA ASP A 655 -39.82 -26.24 -41.72
C ASP A 655 -39.45 -26.41 -43.21
N VAL A 656 -38.20 -26.13 -43.59
CA VAL A 656 -37.73 -26.35 -44.97
C VAL A 656 -37.62 -27.85 -45.33
N GLY A 657 -37.61 -28.75 -44.34
CA GLY A 657 -37.63 -30.20 -44.54
C GLY A 657 -39.01 -30.78 -44.89
N ASP A 658 -40.10 -30.14 -44.43
CA ASP A 658 -41.46 -30.67 -44.59
C ASP A 658 -42.15 -30.19 -45.88
N SER A 659 -41.59 -29.18 -46.53
CA SER A 659 -42.11 -28.60 -47.78
C SER A 659 -41.87 -29.49 -49.03
N GLY A 660 -41.12 -30.59 -48.89
CA GLY A 660 -40.75 -31.46 -50.00
C GLY A 660 -41.62 -32.70 -50.21
N ARG A 661 -42.66 -32.93 -49.40
CA ARG A 661 -43.34 -34.24 -49.34
C ARG A 661 -44.87 -34.25 -49.49
N SER A 662 -45.48 -33.19 -50.02
CA SER A 662 -46.91 -33.19 -50.35
C SER A 662 -47.19 -32.65 -51.75
N ALA A 663 -46.93 -33.51 -52.74
CA ALA A 663 -47.53 -33.41 -54.07
C ALA A 663 -48.18 -34.76 -54.42
N ALA A 664 -49.39 -35.02 -53.89
CA ALA A 664 -50.36 -35.97 -54.47
C ALA A 664 -51.71 -35.93 -53.71
N GLY A 665 -52.76 -35.44 -54.38
CA GLY A 665 -54.19 -35.67 -54.08
C GLY A 665 -54.73 -34.91 -52.86
N GLY A 666 -55.91 -34.30 -52.84
CA GLY A 666 -57.09 -34.40 -53.70
C GLY A 666 -58.34 -34.44 -52.79
N GLY A 667 -59.26 -33.50 -52.98
CA GLY A 667 -60.69 -33.70 -52.69
C GLY A 667 -61.28 -33.25 -51.34
N ALA A 668 -62.26 -32.33 -51.47
CA ALA A 668 -63.59 -32.29 -50.83
C ALA A 668 -63.76 -31.87 -49.34
N ASP A 669 -64.52 -30.77 -49.20
CA ASP A 669 -65.61 -30.43 -48.26
C ASP A 669 -65.78 -31.25 -46.97
N THR A 670 -65.96 -30.55 -45.82
CA THR A 670 -67.23 -30.56 -45.04
C THR A 670 -67.20 -29.70 -43.78
N HIS A 671 -68.41 -29.28 -43.38
CA HIS A 671 -68.86 -28.47 -42.24
C HIS A 671 -68.72 -29.13 -40.83
N SER A 672 -69.07 -28.32 -39.81
CA SER A 672 -69.51 -28.63 -38.42
C SER A 672 -68.43 -28.43 -37.35
N GLU A 673 -68.57 -27.44 -36.46
CA GLU A 673 -69.40 -27.34 -35.23
C GLU A 673 -68.84 -28.06 -34.00
N GLY A 674 -68.94 -27.39 -32.85
CA GLY A 674 -68.84 -27.97 -31.50
C GLY A 674 -67.54 -27.63 -30.78
N SER A 675 -67.56 -26.73 -29.79
CA SER A 675 -67.77 -27.06 -28.35
C SER A 675 -66.45 -27.53 -27.70
N SER A 676 -65.93 -27.04 -26.58
CA SER A 676 -66.39 -26.18 -25.49
C SER A 676 -65.35 -26.28 -24.35
N VAL A 677 -65.45 -25.37 -23.37
CA VAL A 677 -65.02 -25.53 -21.95
C VAL A 677 -63.51 -25.31 -21.69
N SER A 678 -63.12 -24.13 -21.18
CA SER A 678 -63.00 -23.72 -19.76
C SER A 678 -61.81 -24.37 -19.02
N GLY A 679 -60.97 -23.66 -18.26
CA GLY A 679 -61.05 -22.28 -17.81
C GLY A 679 -59.94 -21.94 -16.81
N VAL A 680 -60.17 -20.86 -16.06
CA VAL A 680 -59.48 -20.41 -14.84
C VAL A 680 -58.08 -19.82 -15.07
N GLY A 681 -57.75 -18.59 -14.68
CA GLY A 681 -58.49 -17.58 -13.93
C GLY A 681 -57.58 -16.36 -13.74
N SER A 682 -58.13 -15.20 -14.06
CA SER A 682 -57.61 -13.86 -13.79
C SER A 682 -57.56 -13.56 -12.29
N ALA A 683 -56.55 -12.82 -11.84
CA ALA A 683 -56.70 -11.89 -10.71
C ALA A 683 -55.60 -10.81 -10.72
N ILE A 684 -55.87 -9.75 -11.48
CA ILE A 684 -55.33 -8.41 -11.25
C ILE A 684 -55.89 -7.92 -9.91
N GLY A 685 -55.01 -7.65 -8.95
CA GLY A 685 -55.35 -7.12 -7.62
C GLY A 685 -54.56 -5.86 -7.31
N LYS A 686 -55.22 -4.71 -7.45
CA LYS A 686 -54.77 -3.36 -7.10
C LYS A 686 -55.37 -3.02 -5.74
N ALA A 687 -54.55 -2.73 -4.72
CA ALA A 687 -54.84 -1.84 -3.56
C ALA A 687 -53.82 -2.07 -2.42
N GLY A 688 -53.40 -0.99 -1.74
CA GLY A 688 -52.78 -1.09 -0.42
C GLY A 688 -51.66 -0.10 -0.12
N ALA A 689 -51.95 1.20 -0.20
CA ALA A 689 -51.14 2.22 0.45
C ALA A 689 -51.43 2.21 1.97
N GLY A 690 -50.38 2.22 2.80
CA GLY A 690 -50.46 2.50 4.24
C GLY A 690 -49.92 1.39 5.15
N GLY A 691 -48.67 1.53 5.61
CA GLY A 691 -48.08 0.69 6.65
C GLY A 691 -46.81 1.32 7.26
N PRO A 692 -46.52 1.10 8.55
CA PRO A 692 -46.05 2.15 9.46
C PRO A 692 -44.51 2.23 9.62
N LEU A 693 -43.97 3.43 9.43
CA LEU A 693 -42.54 3.77 9.56
C LEU A 693 -42.04 3.95 11.01
N GLY A 694 -42.87 3.74 12.03
CA GLY A 694 -42.55 4.07 13.43
C GLY A 694 -41.76 3.01 14.22
N MET A 695 -41.86 1.72 13.87
CA MET A 695 -41.39 0.65 14.76
C MET A 695 -39.93 0.21 14.54
N GLN A 696 -39.34 0.53 13.38
CA GLN A 696 -37.94 0.19 13.08
C GLN A 696 -36.90 1.17 13.66
N ALA A 697 -37.30 2.41 13.99
CA ALA A 697 -36.39 3.39 14.57
C ALA A 697 -36.09 3.12 16.06
N SER A 698 -37.09 2.65 16.81
CA SER A 698 -36.96 2.35 18.24
C SER A 698 -36.09 1.13 18.52
N ILE A 699 -36.13 0.10 17.66
CA ILE A 699 -35.30 -1.11 17.81
C ILE A 699 -33.83 -0.80 17.46
N LYS A 700 -33.58 0.09 16.50
CA LYS A 700 -32.21 0.52 16.17
C LYS A 700 -31.56 1.34 17.29
N ALA A 701 -32.30 2.24 17.95
CA ALA A 701 -31.75 3.04 19.06
C ALA A 701 -31.38 2.17 20.28
N HIS A 702 -32.17 1.13 20.57
CA HIS A 702 -31.90 0.25 21.71
C HIS A 702 -30.71 -0.70 21.48
N VAL A 703 -30.50 -1.15 20.23
CA VAL A 703 -29.34 -2.00 19.87
C VAL A 703 -28.03 -1.20 19.82
N ILE A 704 -28.08 0.09 19.46
CA ILE A 704 -26.88 0.95 19.43
C ILE A 704 -26.36 1.24 20.85
N THR A 705 -27.26 1.42 21.82
CA THR A 705 -26.87 1.73 23.23
C THR A 705 -26.35 0.51 24.01
N SER A 706 -26.80 -0.71 23.69
CA SER A 706 -26.26 -1.93 24.30
C SER A 706 -24.84 -2.25 23.81
N VAL A 707 -24.56 -1.99 22.52
CA VAL A 707 -23.24 -2.21 21.92
C VAL A 707 -22.20 -1.23 22.47
N ASP A 708 -22.57 0.03 22.73
CA ASP A 708 -21.64 1.01 23.31
C ASP A 708 -21.26 0.71 24.78
N ARG A 709 -22.15 0.09 25.55
CA ARG A 709 -21.86 -0.34 26.93
C ARG A 709 -20.87 -1.50 26.97
N GLU A 710 -20.96 -2.43 26.02
CA GLU A 710 -20.04 -3.56 25.89
C GLU A 710 -18.66 -3.10 25.39
N LYS A 711 -18.62 -2.13 24.46
CA LYS A 711 -17.38 -1.49 23.99
C LYS A 711 -16.61 -0.78 25.10
N ARG A 712 -17.30 -0.07 26.01
CA ARG A 712 -16.64 0.57 27.18
C ARG A 712 -16.06 -0.44 28.16
N ARG A 713 -16.73 -1.58 28.38
CA ARG A 713 -16.18 -2.67 29.22
C ARG A 713 -14.95 -3.31 28.57
N GLY A 714 -14.97 -3.53 27.26
CA GLY A 714 -13.82 -4.04 26.51
C GLY A 714 -12.61 -3.10 26.59
N LEU A 715 -12.82 -1.79 26.43
CA LEU A 715 -11.74 -0.80 26.56
C LEU A 715 -11.11 -0.82 27.96
N LEU A 716 -11.93 -0.94 29.01
CA LEU A 716 -11.50 -0.94 30.41
C LEU A 716 -10.71 -2.21 30.75
N TRP A 717 -11.11 -3.37 30.23
CA TRP A 717 -10.34 -4.62 30.36
C TRP A 717 -8.98 -4.55 29.64
N ILE A 718 -8.89 -3.83 28.53
CA ILE A 718 -7.63 -3.66 27.78
C ILE A 718 -6.68 -2.69 28.49
N THR A 719 -7.16 -1.59 29.07
CA THR A 719 -6.33 -0.73 29.93
C THR A 719 -5.87 -1.49 31.16
N VAL A 720 -6.73 -2.29 31.78
CA VAL A 720 -6.35 -3.15 32.91
C VAL A 720 -5.30 -4.19 32.50
N ALA A 721 -5.45 -4.84 31.33
CA ALA A 721 -4.46 -5.80 30.83
C ALA A 721 -3.11 -5.16 30.50
N ASN A 722 -3.09 -3.94 29.93
CA ASN A 722 -1.85 -3.20 29.67
C ASN A 722 -1.18 -2.72 30.96
N VAL A 723 -1.96 -2.28 31.94
CA VAL A 723 -1.43 -1.91 33.27
C VAL A 723 -0.88 -3.15 33.96
N ILE A 724 -1.58 -4.29 33.95
CA ILE A 724 -1.07 -5.57 34.48
C ILE A 724 0.19 -6.00 33.75
N GLY A 725 0.24 -5.93 32.41
CA GLY A 725 1.43 -6.25 31.62
C GLY A 725 2.63 -5.37 31.97
N LEU A 726 2.42 -4.04 32.08
CA LEU A 726 3.46 -3.10 32.49
C LEU A 726 3.92 -3.37 33.94
N THR A 727 2.99 -3.70 34.83
CA THR A 727 3.27 -4.01 36.23
C THR A 727 4.02 -5.33 36.38
N CYS A 728 3.68 -6.35 35.58
CA CYS A 728 4.41 -7.62 35.52
C CYS A 728 5.81 -7.44 34.95
N ILE A 729 5.98 -6.62 33.91
CA ILE A 729 7.31 -6.29 33.38
C ILE A 729 8.14 -5.59 34.45
N LEU A 730 7.61 -4.54 35.10
CA LEU A 730 8.28 -3.83 36.19
C LEU A 730 8.56 -4.74 37.40
N ALA A 731 7.65 -5.65 37.75
CA ALA A 731 7.82 -6.64 38.82
C ALA A 731 8.91 -7.66 38.47
N VAL A 732 8.99 -8.13 37.23
CA VAL A 732 10.06 -9.02 36.77
C VAL A 732 11.40 -8.26 36.74
N THR A 733 11.43 -7.01 36.29
CA THR A 733 12.66 -6.20 36.27
C THR A 733 13.16 -5.87 37.69
N THR A 734 12.25 -5.63 38.63
CA THR A 734 12.59 -5.41 40.05
C THR A 734 12.99 -6.70 40.76
N ALA A 735 12.34 -7.83 40.45
CA ALA A 735 12.74 -9.14 40.97
C ALA A 735 14.11 -9.56 40.46
N THR A 736 14.42 -9.38 39.17
CA THR A 736 15.73 -9.72 38.61
C THR A 736 16.83 -8.83 39.18
N THR A 737 16.62 -7.52 39.26
CA THR A 737 17.58 -6.59 39.88
C THR A 737 17.79 -6.85 41.38
N SER A 738 16.74 -7.23 42.13
CA SER A 738 16.89 -7.62 43.55
C SER A 738 17.68 -8.91 43.73
N SER A 739 17.51 -9.89 42.83
CA SER A 739 18.23 -11.17 42.88
C SER A 739 19.71 -11.02 42.54
N GLU A 740 20.06 -10.12 41.61
CA GLU A 740 21.44 -9.79 41.29
C GLU A 740 22.09 -8.93 42.38
N PHE A 741 21.36 -7.98 42.97
CA PHE A 741 21.84 -7.21 44.11
C PHE A 741 22.10 -8.10 45.34
N SER A 742 21.27 -9.13 45.57
CA SER A 742 21.48 -10.15 46.62
C SER A 742 22.71 -11.03 46.35
N ARG A 743 22.96 -11.42 45.09
CA ARG A 743 24.19 -12.14 44.70
C ARG A 743 25.44 -11.27 44.80
N TRP A 744 25.34 -9.98 44.49
CA TRP A 744 26.45 -9.04 44.60
C TRP A 744 26.81 -8.72 46.05
N THR A 745 25.82 -8.55 46.93
CA THR A 745 26.04 -8.35 48.38
C THR A 745 26.59 -9.59 49.08
N THR A 746 26.19 -10.80 48.65
CA THR A 746 26.77 -12.06 49.16
C THR A 746 28.19 -12.32 48.62
N SER A 747 28.48 -11.91 47.38
CA SER A 747 29.83 -11.95 46.79
C SER A 747 30.80 -11.00 47.50
N THR A 748 30.40 -9.75 47.72
CA THR A 748 31.22 -8.74 48.39
C THR A 748 31.47 -9.06 49.86
N THR A 749 30.50 -9.66 50.57
CA THR A 749 30.72 -10.16 51.95
C THR A 749 31.62 -11.40 52.02
N LYS A 750 31.61 -12.28 51.01
CA LYS A 750 32.58 -13.38 50.89
C LYS A 750 34.00 -12.87 50.58
N TRP A 751 34.12 -11.85 49.74
CA TRP A 751 35.39 -11.20 49.42
C TRP A 751 35.99 -10.45 50.63
N ARG A 752 35.13 -9.82 51.45
CA ARG A 752 35.53 -9.13 52.69
C ARG A 752 35.94 -10.09 53.81
N ARG A 753 35.54 -11.36 53.76
CA ARG A 753 35.98 -12.41 54.71
C ARG A 753 37.24 -13.16 54.27
N SER A 754 37.57 -13.20 52.97
CA SER A 754 38.79 -13.85 52.48
C SER A 754 40.01 -12.93 52.40
N SER A 755 39.82 -11.61 52.49
CA SER A 755 40.89 -10.62 52.51
C SER A 755 41.10 -10.08 53.93
N GLY A 756 41.78 -10.87 54.76
CA GLY A 756 42.19 -10.43 56.10
C GLY A 756 43.04 -9.14 56.04
N PRO A 757 42.95 -8.26 57.06
CA PRO A 757 43.58 -6.93 57.09
C PRO A 757 45.12 -6.93 56.95
N ALA A 758 45.77 -8.09 57.04
CA ALA A 758 47.23 -8.22 56.94
C ALA A 758 47.80 -8.12 55.50
N LYS A 759 46.98 -8.21 54.45
CA LYS A 759 47.49 -8.19 53.05
C LYS A 759 47.61 -6.77 52.45
N TRP A 760 46.86 -5.81 52.98
CA TRP A 760 46.88 -4.42 52.48
C TRP A 760 48.04 -3.59 53.04
N GLN A 761 48.55 -3.90 54.25
CA GLN A 761 49.73 -3.22 54.80
C GLN A 761 51.03 -3.56 54.03
N ARG A 762 51.11 -4.72 53.36
CA ARG A 762 52.31 -5.15 52.65
C ARG A 762 52.43 -4.60 51.21
N ILE A 763 51.32 -4.11 50.64
CA ILE A 763 51.30 -3.53 49.29
C ILE A 763 51.50 -2.00 49.36
N GLY A 764 51.01 -1.34 50.41
CA GLY A 764 51.22 0.10 50.62
C GLY A 764 52.69 0.49 50.82
N TRP A 765 53.51 -0.35 51.45
CA TRP A 765 54.93 -0.05 51.69
C TRP A 765 55.84 -0.23 50.47
N ARG A 766 55.43 -0.97 49.42
CA ARG A 766 56.22 -1.11 48.18
C ARG A 766 55.99 0.02 47.18
N TRP A 767 54.93 0.81 47.35
CA TRP A 767 54.63 1.95 46.49
C TRP A 767 55.23 3.27 46.98
N LEU A 768 55.70 3.33 48.23
CA LEU A 768 56.37 4.50 48.81
C LEU A 768 57.91 4.42 48.75
N SER A 769 58.48 3.36 48.14
CA SER A 769 59.93 3.18 47.98
C SER A 769 60.37 3.08 46.52
N ARG A 770 59.60 3.64 45.58
CA ARG A 770 59.99 3.80 44.17
C ARG A 770 59.81 5.24 43.73
#